data_AF-A0A9R1V180-F1
#
_entry.id   AF-A0A9R1V180-F1
#
_cell.length_a   1.000
_cell.length_b   1.000
_cell.length_c   1.000
_cell.angle_alpha   90.00
_cell.angle_beta   90.00
_cell.angle_gamma   90.00
#
_symmetry.space_group_name_H-M   'P 1'
#
loop_
_entity.id
_entity.type
_entity.pdbx_description
1 polymer ?
#
loop_
_entity_poly.entity_id
_entity_poly.type
_entity_poly.pdbx_seq_one_letter_code
_entity_poly.pdbx_strand_id
1 'polypeptide(L)'
;MATPGGPRPGNLPPNYNPNSIANNMQNLQINRPNQPPNSGGGPRGPPPPFGHQPRPQPFPSSPFPGAPPPGVVPRGAMPPPSGPPQAALPPFMASNRPTGGGPPGSNQPPPSSSRPMAPPGLRPGPFATSPGGGPGPGGPLSNGPPAFGPVGMQGGPTNPPRPLGGPPPPRQTMPPGPSLLGQSMHSGIGSQSMNALPRPVQPAPPFSAPPPGGIPPPFSSQGQGIPPFGSQPWQMQSRQNMPPGPPPPTSGSPQPPRMFGMQPSLPNQQSMATISPTMGPTVGTGPSRIDPNQIPRPIPSSSILLHETRQGNQANPPPPASSEFIARDTGNCSPRYMRCTINQIPCTSDLLTTSGMPLALLVQPLALPHPSEEPIQVVDFGESGPVRCSRCKGYINPFMKFIDQGKRFICNLCGFTDETPREYQCNLGPDGRRRDADERPELCRGTVEFVATREFLVREPMPAVFFFLVDVSMNAIQTGATAGACSAISRVVADLPEGPQTLVGIATFDSTIHFYNLKRALQQPLMFLVPDIHDVYTPLPSDVVVQLSECRQHLDLLLESIPTMFQNNKTADSAFGAGMKGAFLAMKNTGGKLLVFQSVLPSAGIGALSAREAEGRSNISSGEKEPHKLLQPVDRTLKTMAIEFAEYQVSVDVFITTQSYVDIASVSVVPRTTGGQVYYYHPFSALSDPAKLYNDLRWNVTRPQGFEAVMRVRCSQAVQVEEYFGNFCKRIPTDIDLPAIDCDKTIMVTLKHDDKLQDGTECAFQCALLYTSVYGQRRIRVSTLSLPCTTMLSNLFRSADLDTQFSCFLKQAAIEIPSSPLVQVREQVTNLCINILHSYRKFCATVSSSGQLILPEALKLLPLYTLALIKSIGLRSDGRIDERSFWINYVLPLSTQLAIPLVYPRMISIHDLNSKETDGCVIPHAIPLCSEHVSDDGIYLLENGEDCLVYIGNSVDPDIIRKLFGVSSLDEIPTQFVLQQYGNPLSKKLNEVINEIRSQRCNYLRMKLCKKGDQSGMLFFSYMVEDKSPNGLSYVEFLVHVHRQIQSKMN
;
A
#
# COMPACT_ATOMS: atom_id res chain seq x y z
N MET A 1 -14.01 -24.12 -2.95
CA MET A 1 -13.92 -23.64 -1.54
C MET A 1 -15.21 -22.91 -1.22
N ALA A 2 -15.74 -23.02 0.01
CA ALA A 2 -16.97 -22.31 0.38
C ALA A 2 -16.67 -20.85 0.77
N THR A 3 -17.58 -19.92 0.46
CA THR A 3 -17.44 -18.49 0.75
C THR A 3 -17.78 -18.18 2.22
N PRO A 4 -16.91 -17.45 2.96
CA PRO A 4 -17.26 -16.90 4.27
C PRO A 4 -18.04 -15.59 4.10
N GLY A 5 -19.24 -15.68 3.53
CA GLY A 5 -19.99 -14.50 3.04
C GLY A 5 -21.50 -14.72 2.95
N GLY A 6 -22.14 -15.06 4.07
CA GLY A 6 -23.61 -15.12 4.16
C GLY A 6 -24.10 -15.44 5.57
N PRO A 7 -25.12 -14.74 6.10
CA PRO A 7 -25.68 -15.05 7.41
C PRO A 7 -26.47 -16.37 7.35
N ARG A 8 -26.11 -17.34 8.19
CA ARG A 8 -26.96 -18.53 8.40
C ARG A 8 -28.22 -18.10 9.17
N PRO A 9 -29.44 -18.38 8.67
CA PRO A 9 -30.66 -18.09 9.42
C PRO A 9 -30.88 -19.13 10.53
N GLY A 10 -31.09 -18.66 11.76
CA GLY A 10 -31.55 -19.49 12.89
C GLY A 10 -30.69 -19.38 14.15
N ASN A 11 -31.36 -19.16 15.29
CA ASN A 11 -30.85 -19.20 16.67
C ASN A 11 -30.01 -18.02 17.18
N LEU A 12 -30.66 -16.87 17.37
CA LEU A 12 -30.25 -15.90 18.40
C LEU A 12 -30.73 -16.39 19.79
N PRO A 13 -29.88 -16.39 20.84
CA PRO A 13 -30.33 -16.61 22.20
C PRO A 13 -31.15 -15.41 22.72
N PRO A 14 -32.26 -15.61 23.44
CA PRO A 14 -33.21 -14.55 23.77
C PRO A 14 -32.77 -13.70 24.97
N ASN A 15 -31.69 -12.91 24.84
CA ASN A 15 -31.40 -11.70 25.64
C ASN A 15 -30.17 -10.89 25.15
N TYR A 16 -30.00 -10.71 23.82
CA TYR A 16 -28.93 -9.87 23.30
C TYR A 16 -29.30 -8.37 23.34
N ASN A 17 -28.64 -7.60 24.20
CA ASN A 17 -28.77 -6.13 24.26
C ASN A 17 -27.42 -5.47 23.88
N PRO A 18 -27.32 -4.78 22.73
CA PRO A 18 -26.07 -4.17 22.28
C PRO A 18 -25.58 -2.99 23.14
N ASN A 19 -26.41 -2.44 24.04
CA ASN A 19 -26.07 -1.27 24.85
C ASN A 19 -25.32 -1.59 26.16
N SER A 20 -25.04 -2.87 26.45
CA SER A 20 -24.36 -3.29 27.69
C SER A 20 -22.99 -2.64 27.89
N ILE A 21 -22.22 -2.46 26.82
CA ILE A 21 -20.88 -1.85 26.84
C ILE A 21 -20.96 -0.36 27.22
N ALA A 22 -21.93 0.38 26.67
CA ALA A 22 -22.13 1.79 26.99
C ALA A 22 -22.54 1.99 28.46
N ASN A 23 -23.46 1.16 28.95
CA ASN A 23 -23.95 1.24 30.32
C ASN A 23 -22.87 0.84 31.35
N ASN A 24 -22.01 -0.13 31.04
CA ASN A 24 -20.92 -0.52 31.93
C ASN A 24 -19.84 0.58 32.06
N MET A 25 -19.52 1.32 30.98
CA MET A 25 -18.56 2.44 31.08
C MET A 25 -19.13 3.66 31.83
N GLN A 26 -20.45 3.86 31.86
CA GLN A 26 -21.07 4.97 32.61
C GLN A 26 -20.98 4.84 34.14
N ASN A 27 -20.71 3.64 34.67
CA ASN A 27 -20.58 3.42 36.13
C ASN A 27 -19.21 3.83 36.71
N LEU A 28 -18.22 4.19 35.87
CA LEU A 28 -16.94 4.71 36.34
C LEU A 28 -17.03 6.24 36.53
N GLN A 29 -17.54 6.66 37.70
CA GLN A 29 -17.66 8.08 38.07
C GLN A 29 -16.29 8.75 38.26
N ILE A 30 -15.79 9.38 37.21
CA ILE A 30 -14.60 10.24 37.23
C ILE A 30 -15.03 11.70 37.01
N ASN A 31 -14.40 12.62 37.74
CA ASN A 31 -14.57 14.08 37.72
C ASN A 31 -15.92 14.66 38.24
N ARG A 32 -15.97 14.89 39.55
CA ARG A 32 -16.47 16.15 40.13
C ARG A 32 -15.42 16.74 41.08
N PRO A 33 -15.16 18.06 41.05
CA PRO A 33 -14.26 18.70 42.01
C PRO A 33 -14.93 18.85 43.39
N ASN A 34 -14.19 18.57 44.47
CA ASN A 34 -14.66 18.76 45.84
C ASN A 34 -14.56 20.22 46.29
N GLN A 35 -15.53 20.65 47.11
CA GLN A 35 -15.41 21.80 48.01
C GLN A 35 -15.72 21.36 49.45
N PRO A 36 -15.18 22.05 50.48
CA PRO A 36 -15.20 21.58 51.87
C PRO A 36 -16.57 21.71 52.55
N PRO A 37 -16.81 20.96 53.65
CA PRO A 37 -18.12 20.82 54.27
C PRO A 37 -18.50 22.00 55.18
N ASN A 38 -19.81 22.16 55.40
CA ASN A 38 -20.35 22.94 56.52
C ASN A 38 -21.44 22.12 57.25
N SER A 39 -21.67 22.39 58.53
CA SER A 39 -22.39 21.51 59.46
C SER A 39 -23.80 22.00 59.80
N GLY A 40 -24.71 21.08 60.15
CA GLY A 40 -26.00 21.45 60.73
C GLY A 40 -27.05 20.33 60.83
N GLY A 41 -27.42 19.94 62.06
CA GLY A 41 -28.77 19.43 62.40
C GLY A 41 -29.06 17.93 62.23
N GLY A 42 -29.15 17.21 63.35
CA GLY A 42 -30.14 16.12 63.54
C GLY A 42 -31.50 16.70 64.02
N PRO A 43 -32.40 15.95 64.70
CA PRO A 43 -32.18 14.64 65.36
C PRO A 43 -33.36 13.61 65.25
N ARG A 44 -33.23 12.46 65.96
CA ARG A 44 -34.24 11.38 66.21
C ARG A 44 -34.52 10.46 65.00
N GLY A 45 -34.49 9.12 65.04
CA GLY A 45 -34.17 8.11 66.09
C GLY A 45 -35.37 7.61 66.91
N PRO A 46 -35.43 6.34 67.40
CA PRO A 46 -34.54 5.17 67.23
C PRO A 46 -35.27 3.95 66.57
N PRO A 47 -34.66 2.73 66.40
CA PRO A 47 -34.59 1.74 67.50
C PRO A 47 -33.32 0.80 67.53
N PRO A 48 -32.92 0.29 68.72
CA PRO A 48 -32.07 -0.91 68.93
C PRO A 48 -32.90 -2.09 69.53
N PRO A 49 -32.35 -3.20 70.11
CA PRO A 49 -30.98 -3.78 70.15
C PRO A 49 -30.91 -5.30 69.77
N PHE A 50 -29.76 -5.93 70.07
CA PHE A 50 -29.45 -7.36 70.38
C PHE A 50 -30.63 -8.32 70.76
N GLY A 51 -30.54 -9.67 70.65
CA GLY A 51 -29.44 -10.61 70.28
C GLY A 51 -29.68 -12.06 70.82
N HIS A 52 -28.67 -12.96 70.72
CA HIS A 52 -28.60 -14.36 71.25
C HIS A 52 -29.46 -15.45 70.53
N GLN A 53 -28.98 -16.64 70.11
CA GLN A 53 -28.27 -17.81 70.73
C GLN A 53 -29.18 -18.78 71.54
N PRO A 54 -28.83 -20.09 71.75
CA PRO A 54 -27.99 -21.01 70.94
C PRO A 54 -28.45 -22.52 70.91
N ARG A 55 -27.68 -23.40 70.21
CA ARG A 55 -27.50 -24.88 70.45
C ARG A 55 -28.70 -25.82 70.14
N PRO A 56 -28.54 -27.18 70.18
CA PRO A 56 -27.32 -28.03 70.26
C PRO A 56 -27.18 -29.11 69.14
N GLN A 57 -26.05 -29.84 69.12
CA GLN A 57 -25.95 -31.21 68.54
C GLN A 57 -26.33 -32.27 69.60
N PRO A 58 -26.66 -33.52 69.21
CA PRO A 58 -25.65 -34.59 69.34
C PRO A 58 -25.64 -35.65 68.21
N PHE A 59 -24.51 -36.34 68.05
CA PHE A 59 -24.40 -37.67 67.41
C PHE A 59 -24.88 -38.78 68.38
N PRO A 60 -25.33 -39.97 67.94
CA PRO A 60 -24.38 -41.08 67.72
C PRO A 60 -24.77 -42.20 66.70
N SER A 61 -23.81 -43.12 66.53
CA SER A 61 -23.94 -44.57 66.24
C SER A 61 -24.47 -45.09 64.89
N SER A 62 -23.67 -45.96 64.28
CA SER A 62 -24.04 -46.99 63.29
C SER A 62 -24.56 -48.27 63.98
N PRO A 63 -25.01 -49.28 63.20
CA PRO A 63 -24.21 -50.52 63.18
C PRO A 63 -24.14 -51.22 61.79
N PHE A 64 -23.13 -52.09 61.63
CA PHE A 64 -23.07 -53.13 60.59
C PHE A 64 -23.91 -54.36 60.98
N PRO A 65 -24.21 -55.26 60.04
CA PRO A 65 -23.53 -56.57 60.08
C PRO A 65 -23.08 -57.12 58.70
N GLY A 66 -22.12 -58.07 58.70
CA GLY A 66 -21.54 -58.71 57.49
C GLY A 66 -20.09 -58.27 57.26
N ALA A 67 -19.01 -58.95 57.66
CA ALA A 67 -18.71 -60.38 57.92
C ALA A 67 -18.36 -61.20 56.64
N PRO A 68 -17.34 -62.10 56.68
CA PRO A 68 -16.37 -62.21 55.57
C PRO A 68 -16.19 -63.66 55.01
N PRO A 69 -14.98 -64.18 54.67
CA PRO A 69 -14.45 -64.31 53.30
C PRO A 69 -14.22 -65.81 52.90
N PRO A 70 -13.60 -66.17 51.75
CA PRO A 70 -12.16 -65.96 51.41
C PRO A 70 -11.95 -65.47 49.95
N GLY A 71 -10.73 -65.19 49.44
CA GLY A 71 -9.41 -65.22 50.09
C GLY A 71 -8.46 -66.30 49.56
N VAL A 72 -7.94 -66.16 48.33
CA VAL A 72 -6.75 -66.89 47.87
C VAL A 72 -5.73 -65.97 47.21
N VAL A 73 -4.73 -65.57 47.99
CA VAL A 73 -3.32 -65.46 47.53
C VAL A 73 -2.60 -66.64 48.20
N PRO A 74 -1.53 -67.22 47.63
CA PRO A 74 -0.21 -66.84 48.16
C PRO A 74 0.97 -66.96 47.17
N ARG A 75 2.16 -66.54 47.64
CA ARG A 75 3.51 -66.62 47.02
C ARG A 75 3.72 -65.70 45.81
N GLY A 76 4.75 -64.85 45.75
CA GLY A 76 5.74 -64.45 46.76
C GLY A 76 7.14 -65.05 46.56
N ALA A 77 8.11 -64.14 46.45
CA ALA A 77 9.58 -64.31 46.57
C ALA A 77 10.31 -65.29 45.63
N MET A 78 10.99 -64.74 44.61
CA MET A 78 12.47 -64.86 44.51
C MET A 78 13.09 -63.56 43.94
N PRO A 79 14.24 -63.09 44.46
CA PRO A 79 15.10 -62.03 43.90
C PRO A 79 16.42 -62.64 43.33
N PRO A 80 17.50 -61.86 43.10
CA PRO A 80 17.74 -60.65 42.27
C PRO A 80 18.67 -61.06 41.07
N PRO A 81 19.65 -60.29 40.51
CA PRO A 81 19.98 -58.85 40.55
C PRO A 81 20.26 -58.16 39.17
N SER A 82 20.52 -56.85 39.19
CA SER A 82 21.17 -55.98 38.15
C SER A 82 20.51 -55.89 36.75
N GLY A 83 20.34 -54.72 36.08
CA GLY A 83 20.81 -53.33 36.32
C GLY A 83 22.11 -52.99 35.54
N PRO A 84 22.44 -51.72 35.20
CA PRO A 84 21.82 -50.42 35.55
C PRO A 84 21.55 -49.50 34.28
N PRO A 85 21.37 -48.13 34.36
CA PRO A 85 20.58 -47.35 33.37
C PRO A 85 21.20 -46.03 32.81
N GLN A 86 20.35 -45.13 32.24
CA GLN A 86 20.55 -43.65 32.07
C GLN A 86 21.63 -43.19 31.04
N ALA A 87 21.84 -41.90 30.69
CA ALA A 87 20.97 -40.72 30.40
C ALA A 87 21.80 -39.54 29.80
N ALA A 88 21.16 -38.41 29.45
CA ALA A 88 21.73 -37.04 29.30
C ALA A 88 22.57 -36.63 28.05
N LEU A 89 23.04 -35.37 28.05
CA LEU A 89 23.59 -34.50 26.97
C LEU A 89 25.12 -34.21 27.19
N PRO A 90 25.86 -33.31 26.45
CA PRO A 90 25.61 -32.72 25.11
C PRO A 90 26.67 -32.69 23.94
N PRO A 91 28.03 -32.59 24.07
CA PRO A 91 28.70 -31.34 23.63
C PRO A 91 29.82 -31.36 22.55
N PHE A 92 29.86 -30.28 21.72
CA PHE A 92 30.98 -29.52 21.10
C PHE A 92 32.33 -30.15 20.59
N MET A 93 32.67 -29.80 19.33
CA MET A 93 33.99 -29.41 18.75
C MET A 93 35.20 -30.39 18.51
N ALA A 94 35.71 -30.31 17.26
CA ALA A 94 37.13 -30.16 16.83
C ALA A 94 38.14 -31.34 16.66
N SER A 95 38.58 -31.49 15.39
CA SER A 95 39.98 -31.67 14.92
C SER A 95 40.73 -33.03 14.88
N ASN A 96 41.58 -33.15 13.84
CA ASN A 96 42.75 -34.03 13.59
C ASN A 96 42.61 -35.51 13.09
N ARG A 97 42.96 -35.67 11.79
CA ARG A 97 43.99 -36.56 11.14
C ARG A 97 44.84 -37.52 12.04
N PRO A 98 45.54 -38.58 11.50
CA PRO A 98 45.75 -38.97 10.07
C PRO A 98 45.74 -40.51 9.75
N THR A 99 46.18 -40.88 8.52
CA THR A 99 46.63 -42.24 8.05
C THR A 99 45.59 -43.39 8.00
N GLY A 100 45.71 -44.44 7.17
CA GLY A 100 46.63 -44.72 6.05
C GLY A 100 46.95 -46.23 5.89
N GLY A 101 46.76 -46.84 4.72
CA GLY A 101 47.05 -48.28 4.46
C GLY A 101 46.54 -48.80 3.10
N GLY A 102 47.16 -49.86 2.56
CA GLY A 102 46.98 -50.34 1.17
C GLY A 102 46.67 -51.85 0.99
N PRO A 103 46.82 -52.40 -0.25
CA PRO A 103 46.20 -53.66 -0.70
C PRO A 103 47.14 -54.90 -0.65
N PRO A 104 46.66 -56.11 -1.03
CA PRO A 104 46.79 -56.62 -2.42
C PRO A 104 45.48 -57.32 -2.94
N GLY A 105 45.29 -57.75 -4.20
CA GLY A 105 46.12 -57.77 -5.42
C GLY A 105 46.62 -59.19 -5.80
N SER A 106 46.72 -59.65 -7.06
CA SER A 106 46.13 -59.26 -8.38
C SER A 106 46.57 -60.30 -9.46
N ASN A 107 45.80 -60.57 -10.54
CA ASN A 107 46.29 -61.41 -11.66
C ASN A 107 45.70 -61.12 -13.07
N GLN A 108 46.32 -61.68 -14.12
CA GLN A 108 46.36 -61.21 -15.54
C GLN A 108 46.64 -62.41 -16.51
N PRO A 109 47.20 -62.28 -17.75
CA PRO A 109 46.84 -61.57 -19.01
C PRO A 109 46.81 -62.62 -20.18
N PRO A 110 47.47 -62.49 -21.37
CA PRO A 110 47.73 -61.41 -22.38
C PRO A 110 47.08 -61.76 -23.77
N PRO A 111 47.35 -61.10 -24.95
CA PRO A 111 48.33 -60.08 -25.35
C PRO A 111 47.73 -58.89 -26.17
N SER A 112 48.41 -58.34 -27.20
CA SER A 112 49.33 -57.18 -27.10
C SER A 112 49.56 -56.49 -28.48
N SER A 113 50.53 -55.56 -28.57
CA SER A 113 50.91 -54.69 -29.73
C SER A 113 49.93 -53.54 -30.06
N SER A 114 50.34 -52.34 -30.51
CA SER A 114 51.68 -51.78 -30.85
C SER A 114 51.85 -50.28 -30.40
N ARG A 115 52.91 -49.58 -30.86
CA ARG A 115 53.40 -48.26 -30.36
C ARG A 115 52.97 -47.00 -31.18
N PRO A 116 53.15 -45.76 -30.65
CA PRO A 116 52.76 -44.48 -31.28
C PRO A 116 53.92 -43.62 -31.88
N MET A 117 53.60 -42.53 -32.60
CA MET A 117 54.54 -41.48 -33.09
C MET A 117 53.85 -40.09 -33.30
N ALA A 118 54.61 -39.01 -33.60
CA ALA A 118 54.13 -37.60 -33.61
C ALA A 118 54.58 -36.72 -34.85
N PRO A 119 55.15 -35.47 -34.77
CA PRO A 119 54.53 -34.26 -35.37
C PRO A 119 55.41 -33.37 -36.31
N PRO A 120 54.88 -32.25 -36.85
CA PRO A 120 55.57 -30.97 -37.17
C PRO A 120 54.85 -29.73 -36.51
N GLY A 121 55.17 -28.43 -36.69
CA GLY A 121 56.24 -27.65 -37.38
C GLY A 121 55.67 -26.39 -38.11
N LEU A 122 56.28 -25.18 -38.16
CA LEU A 122 57.47 -24.64 -37.46
C LEU A 122 57.51 -23.08 -37.28
N ARG A 123 58.17 -22.28 -38.14
CA ARG A 123 58.62 -20.84 -38.00
C ARG A 123 59.11 -20.27 -39.39
N PRO A 124 59.77 -19.08 -39.59
CA PRO A 124 59.51 -17.66 -39.19
C PRO A 124 59.87 -16.53 -40.24
N GLY A 125 59.34 -15.28 -40.06
CA GLY A 125 59.97 -13.96 -40.39
C GLY A 125 60.26 -13.55 -41.86
N PRO A 126 60.92 -12.38 -42.15
CA PRO A 126 61.34 -11.25 -41.30
C PRO A 126 61.11 -9.79 -41.90
N PHE A 127 61.69 -8.74 -41.25
CA PHE A 127 61.69 -7.28 -41.56
C PHE A 127 60.34 -6.52 -41.37
N ALA A 128 60.22 -5.23 -41.01
CA ALA A 128 61.00 -4.21 -40.25
C ALA A 128 60.06 -2.97 -40.06
N THR A 129 60.27 -1.87 -39.30
CA THR A 129 61.39 -1.30 -38.49
C THR A 129 60.87 -0.77 -37.11
N SER A 130 61.41 0.34 -36.57
CA SER A 130 60.97 1.13 -35.38
C SER A 130 61.44 2.61 -35.59
N PRO A 131 61.52 3.57 -34.61
CA PRO A 131 61.29 3.59 -33.14
C PRO A 131 60.20 4.58 -32.66
N GLY A 132 59.74 4.62 -31.39
CA GLY A 132 60.09 3.89 -30.13
C GLY A 132 58.84 3.72 -29.24
N GLY A 133 58.86 3.64 -27.89
CA GLY A 133 59.90 3.77 -26.87
C GLY A 133 59.46 3.17 -25.50
N GLY A 134 59.67 3.83 -24.35
CA GLY A 134 59.25 3.36 -23.00
C GLY A 134 59.62 4.33 -21.85
N PRO A 135 59.57 3.94 -20.54
CA PRO A 135 59.28 2.61 -19.96
C PRO A 135 58.19 2.58 -18.83
N GLY A 136 57.87 1.37 -18.30
CA GLY A 136 56.99 1.09 -17.13
C GLY A 136 57.78 0.82 -15.82
N PRO A 137 57.41 -0.14 -14.92
CA PRO A 137 56.28 -1.11 -14.86
C PRO A 137 55.27 -0.76 -13.73
N GLY A 138 54.30 -1.58 -13.24
CA GLY A 138 53.78 -2.91 -13.62
C GLY A 138 53.86 -4.01 -12.51
N GLY A 139 52.73 -4.59 -12.08
CA GLY A 139 52.63 -5.70 -11.10
C GLY A 139 51.16 -6.14 -10.79
N PRO A 140 50.87 -7.35 -10.23
CA PRO A 140 49.65 -8.09 -10.64
C PRO A 140 48.77 -8.82 -9.56
N LEU A 141 47.61 -9.32 -10.03
CA LEU A 141 46.85 -10.54 -9.62
C LEU A 141 45.97 -10.63 -8.33
N SER A 142 44.67 -10.90 -8.58
CA SER A 142 43.88 -12.06 -8.09
C SER A 142 43.22 -12.15 -6.68
N ASN A 143 41.97 -12.65 -6.71
CA ASN A 143 41.21 -13.47 -5.72
C ASN A 143 41.04 -13.06 -4.24
N GLY A 144 39.75 -13.07 -3.81
CA GLY A 144 39.31 -13.96 -2.72
C GLY A 144 39.08 -13.34 -1.32
N PRO A 145 37.89 -13.54 -0.70
CA PRO A 145 37.64 -13.16 0.68
C PRO A 145 37.86 -14.32 1.68
N PRO A 146 38.22 -14.01 2.93
CA PRO A 146 37.75 -14.78 4.08
C PRO A 146 37.19 -13.90 5.21
N ALA A 147 36.23 -14.43 5.97
CA ALA A 147 35.76 -13.87 7.23
C ALA A 147 36.44 -14.56 8.43
N PHE A 148 36.51 -13.93 9.59
CA PHE A 148 36.74 -14.63 10.87
C PHE A 148 36.19 -13.89 12.10
N GLY A 149 35.94 -14.66 13.15
CA GLY A 149 35.55 -14.24 14.50
C GLY A 149 36.74 -14.06 15.46
N PRO A 150 36.55 -14.13 16.81
CA PRO A 150 37.21 -13.17 17.71
C PRO A 150 38.07 -13.75 18.87
N VAL A 151 38.53 -12.85 19.76
CA VAL A 151 39.09 -13.05 21.14
C VAL A 151 40.63 -13.19 21.29
N GLY A 152 41.25 -12.43 22.24
CA GLY A 152 42.43 -12.94 23.00
C GLY A 152 43.64 -12.02 23.34
N MET A 153 43.54 -11.20 24.41
CA MET A 153 44.59 -10.78 25.40
C MET A 153 46.09 -10.41 25.11
N GLN A 154 46.48 -9.25 25.67
CA GLN A 154 47.67 -8.89 26.50
C GLN A 154 49.15 -8.93 26.01
N GLY A 155 49.88 -7.83 26.27
CA GLY A 155 51.36 -7.70 26.34
C GLY A 155 51.85 -6.24 26.52
N GLY A 156 52.85 -5.97 27.38
CA GLY A 156 53.43 -4.62 27.66
C GLY A 156 54.75 -4.32 26.92
N PRO A 157 55.66 -3.38 27.34
CA PRO A 157 55.79 -2.78 28.70
C PRO A 157 56.33 -1.30 28.84
N THR A 158 56.59 -0.88 30.10
CA THR A 158 57.58 0.15 30.60
C THR A 158 57.28 1.67 30.70
N ASN A 159 58.08 2.37 31.56
CA ASN A 159 57.93 3.71 32.22
C ASN A 159 59.28 4.49 32.11
N PRO A 160 59.51 5.80 32.51
CA PRO A 160 59.26 6.43 33.85
C PRO A 160 58.96 7.99 33.81
N PRO A 161 59.34 8.88 34.78
CA PRO A 161 58.67 9.18 36.07
C PRO A 161 58.29 10.69 36.35
N ARG A 162 58.06 11.04 37.64
CA ARG A 162 57.18 12.10 38.21
C ARG A 162 57.82 13.39 38.81
N PRO A 163 57.01 14.46 39.02
CA PRO A 163 57.06 15.40 40.18
C PRO A 163 55.90 15.29 41.22
N LEU A 164 55.64 16.33 42.07
CA LEU A 164 54.71 16.31 43.25
C LEU A 164 54.16 17.70 43.73
N GLY A 165 53.05 17.74 44.50
CA GLY A 165 52.51 18.89 45.30
C GLY A 165 51.18 19.53 44.78
N GLY A 166 50.21 20.09 45.54
CA GLY A 166 49.95 20.33 46.99
C GLY A 166 48.43 20.61 47.28
N PRO A 167 47.94 20.87 48.53
CA PRO A 167 46.57 20.44 48.96
C PRO A 167 45.55 21.56 49.43
N PRO A 168 44.53 21.38 50.34
CA PRO A 168 43.12 21.91 50.23
C PRO A 168 42.76 22.95 51.36
N PRO A 169 41.52 23.23 51.91
CA PRO A 169 40.09 22.78 51.75
C PRO A 169 39.10 24.01 51.57
N PRO A 170 37.84 24.22 52.11
CA PRO A 170 36.85 23.46 52.92
C PRO A 170 35.34 23.50 52.44
N ARG A 171 34.36 24.00 53.24
CA ARG A 171 32.86 23.90 53.12
C ARG A 171 32.08 24.91 53.99
N GLN A 172 30.76 25.15 53.74
CA GLN A 172 29.58 25.30 54.68
C GLN A 172 28.33 25.86 53.92
N THR A 173 27.08 25.33 53.93
CA THR A 173 25.94 25.28 54.93
C THR A 173 25.28 26.63 55.28
N MET A 174 23.95 26.85 55.36
CA MET A 174 22.69 26.04 55.18
C MET A 174 21.46 26.99 54.88
N PRO A 175 20.29 26.54 54.32
CA PRO A 175 19.17 27.40 53.87
C PRO A 175 17.77 27.21 54.56
N PRO A 176 16.84 28.21 54.52
CA PRO A 176 15.43 28.12 54.99
C PRO A 176 14.32 28.47 53.94
N GLY A 177 13.03 28.56 54.38
CA GLY A 177 11.86 29.13 53.65
C GLY A 177 11.06 30.10 54.54
N PRO A 178 9.70 30.27 54.49
CA PRO A 178 8.66 29.73 53.57
C PRO A 178 7.53 30.73 53.15
N SER A 179 6.45 30.25 52.47
CA SER A 179 5.06 30.81 52.46
C SER A 179 4.81 32.21 51.79
N LEU A 180 3.60 32.70 51.46
CA LEU A 180 2.21 32.18 51.28
C LEU A 180 1.37 33.21 50.45
N LEU A 181 0.20 32.80 49.90
CA LEU A 181 -0.91 33.64 49.34
C LEU A 181 -0.60 34.51 48.09
N GLY A 182 -1.55 34.84 47.20
CA GLY A 182 -2.92 34.33 47.03
C GLY A 182 -3.85 35.28 46.23
N GLN A 183 -4.79 34.72 45.43
CA GLN A 183 -6.01 35.36 44.86
C GLN A 183 -5.86 36.58 43.90
N SER A 184 -6.86 37.00 43.11
CA SER A 184 -7.77 36.31 42.15
C SER A 184 -8.75 37.33 41.52
N MET A 185 -8.84 37.43 40.18
CA MET A 185 -9.89 38.12 39.37
C MET A 185 -9.68 37.68 37.89
N HIS A 186 -10.63 37.39 36.97
CA HIS A 186 -12.06 37.69 36.75
C HIS A 186 -12.38 39.20 36.67
N SER A 187 -12.83 39.85 35.58
CA SER A 187 -13.16 39.52 34.16
C SER A 187 -13.12 40.85 33.35
N GLY A 188 -13.34 41.00 32.03
CA GLY A 188 -13.65 40.10 30.90
C GLY A 188 -14.51 40.83 29.82
N ILE A 189 -14.63 40.25 28.61
CA ILE A 189 -15.52 40.65 27.48
C ILE A 189 -15.17 41.95 26.68
N GLY A 190 -15.11 41.80 25.34
CA GLY A 190 -15.36 42.84 24.31
C GLY A 190 -14.21 43.80 23.92
N SER A 191 -14.22 44.49 22.76
CA SER A 191 -14.73 44.17 21.40
C SER A 191 -14.45 45.35 20.43
N GLN A 192 -13.92 45.06 19.22
CA GLN A 192 -13.94 45.88 17.98
C GLN A 192 -13.20 47.25 17.90
N SER A 193 -12.17 47.27 17.03
CA SER A 193 -11.78 48.28 16.01
C SER A 193 -12.02 49.80 16.15
N MET A 194 -10.99 50.61 15.84
CA MET A 194 -11.01 51.61 14.73
C MET A 194 -9.60 52.20 14.43
N ASN A 195 -9.49 53.13 13.45
CA ASN A 195 -8.26 53.49 12.72
C ASN A 195 -7.42 54.71 13.22
N ALA A 196 -6.09 54.56 13.13
CA ALA A 196 -5.06 55.49 12.58
C ALA A 196 -4.80 56.95 13.10
N LEU A 197 -3.53 57.19 13.46
CA LEU A 197 -2.69 58.41 13.21
C LEU A 197 -3.06 59.73 13.96
N PRO A 198 -2.15 60.74 14.13
CA PRO A 198 -1.06 61.17 13.24
C PRO A 198 0.32 61.52 13.90
N ARG A 199 1.16 62.27 13.17
CA ARG A 199 2.62 62.46 13.33
C ARG A 199 3.03 63.92 13.67
N PRO A 200 4.13 64.11 14.42
CA PRO A 200 5.13 65.19 14.23
C PRO A 200 6.59 64.63 14.14
N VAL A 201 7.72 65.33 14.01
CA VAL A 201 8.21 66.60 13.36
C VAL A 201 9.78 66.48 13.32
N GLN A 202 10.58 67.52 13.03
CA GLN A 202 12.05 67.49 12.84
C GLN A 202 12.75 68.78 13.36
N PRO A 203 14.11 68.97 13.34
CA PRO A 203 15.07 68.93 12.19
C PRO A 203 16.27 67.95 12.41
N ALA A 204 17.29 67.71 11.55
CA ALA A 204 17.93 68.34 10.36
C ALA A 204 18.95 69.47 10.66
N PRO A 205 19.96 69.81 9.79
CA PRO A 205 20.40 69.22 8.50
C PRO A 205 21.58 68.21 8.69
N PRO A 206 22.87 68.28 8.21
CA PRO A 206 23.67 69.30 7.49
C PRO A 206 24.12 68.90 6.05
N PHE A 207 25.44 68.87 5.73
CA PHE A 207 26.07 68.83 4.38
C PHE A 207 27.27 67.84 4.32
N SER A 208 27.73 67.28 3.18
CA SER A 208 27.95 67.84 1.81
C SER A 208 27.68 66.83 0.66
N ALA A 209 27.82 67.22 -0.63
CA ALA A 209 27.27 66.47 -1.80
C ALA A 209 28.23 66.23 -3.04
N PRO A 210 27.85 66.41 -4.34
CA PRO A 210 27.63 65.34 -5.36
C PRO A 210 28.54 65.53 -6.65
N PRO A 211 28.28 65.06 -7.92
CA PRO A 211 27.16 64.29 -8.53
C PRO A 211 27.49 63.01 -9.41
N PRO A 212 27.45 62.91 -10.79
CA PRO A 212 26.77 61.75 -11.44
C PRO A 212 27.35 61.07 -12.75
N GLY A 213 26.83 59.89 -13.11
CA GLY A 213 26.59 59.43 -14.51
C GLY A 213 27.64 58.56 -15.26
N GLY A 214 27.25 57.93 -16.39
CA GLY A 214 28.17 57.36 -17.42
C GLY A 214 27.90 55.93 -17.93
N ILE A 215 27.95 55.72 -19.27
CA ILE A 215 27.76 54.45 -20.06
C ILE A 215 28.41 54.64 -21.46
N PRO A 216 28.96 53.64 -22.21
CA PRO A 216 29.37 52.25 -21.92
C PRO A 216 30.93 52.18 -21.86
N PRO A 217 31.82 51.66 -22.78
CA PRO A 217 31.79 50.66 -23.90
C PRO A 217 32.71 49.39 -23.66
N PRO A 218 32.81 48.40 -24.60
CA PRO A 218 33.68 47.21 -24.48
C PRO A 218 34.93 47.22 -25.39
N PHE A 219 35.79 46.19 -25.30
CA PHE A 219 36.74 45.57 -26.29
C PHE A 219 37.72 44.65 -25.50
N SER A 220 38.34 43.53 -25.93
CA SER A 220 38.73 42.87 -27.20
C SER A 220 40.23 42.97 -27.56
N SER A 221 40.84 41.83 -27.93
CA SER A 221 41.93 41.74 -28.92
C SER A 221 41.38 40.92 -30.11
N GLN A 222 41.43 41.33 -31.38
CA GLN A 222 42.47 41.93 -32.22
C GLN A 222 43.64 40.97 -32.56
N GLY A 223 43.96 40.70 -33.83
CA GLY A 223 43.23 41.06 -35.06
C GLY A 223 44.07 41.06 -36.36
N GLN A 224 43.56 41.81 -37.36
CA GLN A 224 44.14 42.20 -38.67
C GLN A 224 44.04 41.26 -39.89
N GLY A 225 43.98 41.88 -41.08
CA GLY A 225 44.32 41.28 -42.40
C GLY A 225 43.18 41.27 -43.45
N ILE A 226 43.29 42.07 -44.52
CA ILE A 226 42.35 42.11 -45.68
C ILE A 226 43.14 42.44 -47.00
N PRO A 227 42.51 42.54 -48.19
CA PRO A 227 42.38 41.60 -49.34
C PRO A 227 43.44 41.87 -50.46
N PRO A 228 43.24 41.73 -51.81
CA PRO A 228 42.25 41.05 -52.68
C PRO A 228 42.87 40.18 -53.82
N PHE A 229 42.09 39.90 -54.91
CA PHE A 229 42.31 39.08 -56.14
C PHE A 229 41.94 37.58 -56.06
N GLY A 230 41.34 36.94 -57.10
CA GLY A 230 40.61 37.46 -58.27
C GLY A 230 40.65 36.61 -59.57
N SER A 231 39.51 36.07 -60.06
CA SER A 231 39.24 35.71 -61.48
C SER A 231 37.82 35.12 -61.71
N GLN A 232 37.30 35.21 -62.96
CA GLN A 232 36.05 34.62 -63.51
C GLN A 232 36.33 34.21 -65.00
N PRO A 233 35.47 34.36 -66.06
CA PRO A 233 33.98 34.43 -66.25
C PRO A 233 33.39 33.60 -67.45
N TRP A 234 32.13 33.93 -67.84
CA TRP A 234 31.36 33.66 -69.11
C TRP A 234 30.43 32.42 -69.17
N GLN A 235 29.26 32.39 -69.88
CA GLN A 235 28.11 33.30 -70.19
C GLN A 235 27.08 32.53 -71.11
N MET A 236 25.84 32.92 -71.50
CA MET A 236 24.87 34.02 -71.26
C MET A 236 23.41 33.40 -71.29
N GLN A 237 22.26 33.86 -71.83
CA GLN A 237 21.74 35.05 -72.56
C GLN A 237 20.27 35.42 -72.14
N SER A 238 19.28 35.63 -73.05
CA SER A 238 17.97 36.27 -72.71
C SER A 238 16.82 36.15 -73.75
N ARG A 239 15.57 36.47 -73.33
CA ARG A 239 14.37 37.01 -74.06
C ARG A 239 13.30 36.09 -74.73
N GLN A 240 12.05 36.24 -74.23
CA GLN A 240 10.75 36.60 -74.86
C GLN A 240 10.14 35.97 -76.17
N ASN A 241 8.81 35.71 -76.09
CA ASN A 241 7.72 35.70 -77.11
C ASN A 241 7.16 34.38 -77.73
N MET A 242 5.88 34.47 -78.17
CA MET A 242 4.86 33.46 -78.60
C MET A 242 4.98 33.03 -80.11
N PRO A 243 4.12 32.18 -80.79
CA PRO A 243 2.74 31.69 -80.48
C PRO A 243 2.36 30.15 -80.63
N PRO A 244 1.56 29.59 -81.62
CA PRO A 244 0.33 28.83 -81.26
C PRO A 244 -0.03 27.49 -82.01
N GLY A 245 -1.06 26.77 -81.52
CA GLY A 245 -1.89 25.75 -82.23
C GLY A 245 -1.46 24.27 -82.11
N PRO A 246 -2.31 23.23 -82.37
CA PRO A 246 -3.68 23.19 -82.96
C PRO A 246 -4.77 22.47 -82.06
N PRO A 247 -6.04 22.20 -82.51
CA PRO A 247 -7.23 21.95 -81.64
C PRO A 247 -7.87 20.51 -81.67
N PRO A 248 -8.99 20.24 -80.93
CA PRO A 248 -9.57 18.89 -80.70
C PRO A 248 -11.03 18.64 -81.22
N PRO A 249 -11.56 17.40 -81.09
CA PRO A 249 -13.01 17.10 -80.99
C PRO A 249 -13.38 16.04 -79.88
N THR A 250 -14.59 15.79 -79.35
CA THR A 250 -15.86 16.48 -79.00
C THR A 250 -16.91 15.40 -78.60
N SER A 251 -17.85 15.73 -77.69
CA SER A 251 -19.23 15.18 -77.55
C SER A 251 -19.50 13.71 -77.13
N GLY A 252 -20.58 13.49 -76.35
CA GLY A 252 -21.27 12.19 -76.21
C GLY A 252 -21.98 11.94 -74.86
N SER A 253 -23.32 12.05 -74.82
CA SER A 253 -24.19 11.51 -73.76
C SER A 253 -25.27 10.61 -74.39
N PRO A 254 -25.86 9.65 -73.64
CA PRO A 254 -27.31 9.74 -73.38
C PRO A 254 -27.77 9.16 -72.01
N GLN A 255 -29.10 9.12 -71.80
CA GLN A 255 -29.81 8.74 -70.56
C GLN A 255 -30.41 7.30 -70.57
N PRO A 256 -30.99 6.81 -69.45
CA PRO A 256 -31.37 5.39 -69.26
C PRO A 256 -32.88 5.05 -69.45
N PRO A 257 -33.24 3.75 -69.48
CA PRO A 257 -34.63 3.26 -69.33
C PRO A 257 -35.09 3.06 -67.86
N ARG A 258 -36.38 2.76 -67.68
CA ARG A 258 -37.09 2.55 -66.37
C ARG A 258 -37.94 1.27 -66.39
N MET A 259 -38.48 0.89 -65.22
CA MET A 259 -39.60 -0.06 -64.95
C MET A 259 -39.23 -1.57 -64.96
N PHE A 260 -39.84 -2.46 -64.15
CA PHE A 260 -40.75 -2.36 -62.98
C PHE A 260 -40.62 -3.65 -62.12
N GLY A 261 -40.94 -3.64 -60.81
CA GLY A 261 -40.94 -4.87 -59.96
C GLY A 261 -41.24 -4.61 -58.48
N MET A 262 -42.04 -5.48 -57.85
CA MET A 262 -42.70 -5.25 -56.53
C MET A 262 -41.85 -5.52 -55.25
N GLN A 263 -42.34 -4.95 -54.15
CA GLN A 263 -41.96 -5.04 -52.72
C GLN A 263 -42.51 -6.33 -52.03
N PRO A 264 -42.39 -6.58 -50.68
CA PRO A 264 -41.71 -5.81 -49.60
C PRO A 264 -40.81 -6.61 -48.60
N SER A 265 -39.88 -5.93 -47.91
CA SER A 265 -39.43 -6.31 -46.55
C SER A 265 -38.78 -5.14 -45.78
N LEU A 266 -38.84 -5.18 -44.45
CA LEU A 266 -38.64 -4.12 -43.44
C LEU A 266 -37.38 -3.20 -43.57
N PRO A 267 -37.43 -1.93 -43.11
CA PRO A 267 -36.29 -1.01 -43.11
C PRO A 267 -35.38 -1.15 -41.86
N ASN A 268 -34.07 -1.07 -42.08
CA ASN A 268 -33.07 -0.80 -41.03
C ASN A 268 -32.51 0.61 -41.25
N GLN A 269 -32.51 1.48 -40.23
CA GLN A 269 -32.10 2.88 -40.40
C GLN A 269 -30.58 3.07 -40.16
N GLN A 270 -29.87 3.39 -41.23
CA GLN A 270 -28.57 4.08 -41.17
C GLN A 270 -28.66 5.39 -41.94
N SER A 271 -28.87 6.50 -41.24
CA SER A 271 -28.95 7.83 -41.82
C SER A 271 -27.60 8.55 -41.79
N MET A 272 -26.87 8.55 -42.90
CA MET A 272 -25.83 9.57 -43.11
C MET A 272 -26.49 10.94 -43.33
N ALA A 273 -26.14 11.93 -42.52
CA ALA A 273 -26.60 13.31 -42.70
C ALA A 273 -25.61 14.10 -43.55
N THR A 274 -26.04 14.53 -44.74
CA THR A 274 -25.28 15.45 -45.61
C THR A 274 -25.21 16.85 -45.00
N ILE A 275 -24.02 17.45 -45.00
CA ILE A 275 -23.80 18.85 -44.60
C ILE A 275 -23.79 19.74 -45.85
N SER A 276 -24.67 20.73 -45.91
CA SER A 276 -24.70 21.75 -46.96
C SER A 276 -23.73 22.91 -46.64
N PRO A 277 -23.00 23.46 -47.63
CA PRO A 277 -22.13 24.61 -47.41
C PRO A 277 -22.91 25.93 -47.46
N THR A 278 -22.58 26.87 -46.56
CA THR A 278 -23.02 28.28 -46.67
C THR A 278 -21.86 29.19 -46.26
N MET A 279 -21.59 30.22 -47.05
CA MET A 279 -20.46 31.14 -46.88
C MET A 279 -20.80 32.31 -45.96
N GLY A 280 -19.83 32.78 -45.17
CA GLY A 280 -19.95 34.02 -44.39
C GLY A 280 -18.85 34.19 -43.33
N PRO A 281 -17.76 34.94 -43.60
CA PRO A 281 -16.66 35.12 -42.65
C PRO A 281 -16.87 36.34 -41.74
N THR A 282 -17.26 36.12 -40.49
CA THR A 282 -17.17 37.15 -39.42
C THR A 282 -16.10 36.76 -38.41
N VAL A 283 -14.97 37.49 -38.43
CA VAL A 283 -13.85 37.26 -37.49
C VAL A 283 -14.22 37.81 -36.11
N GLY A 284 -14.83 36.96 -35.28
CA GLY A 284 -15.13 37.26 -33.88
C GLY A 284 -13.98 36.81 -32.97
N THR A 285 -13.15 37.74 -32.49
CA THR A 285 -12.13 37.48 -31.47
C THR A 285 -12.75 37.38 -30.07
N GLY A 286 -13.60 36.38 -29.86
CA GLY A 286 -14.10 35.99 -28.54
C GLY A 286 -13.21 34.93 -27.88
N PRO A 287 -13.08 34.91 -26.54
CA PRO A 287 -12.44 33.79 -25.85
C PRO A 287 -13.23 32.50 -26.10
N SER A 288 -12.55 31.37 -26.28
CA SER A 288 -13.17 30.05 -26.47
C SER A 288 -13.87 29.61 -25.17
N ARG A 289 -15.14 29.99 -25.04
CA ARG A 289 -15.99 29.73 -23.89
C ARG A 289 -16.29 28.22 -23.82
N ILE A 290 -15.62 27.52 -22.92
CA ILE A 290 -15.92 26.12 -22.59
C ILE A 290 -17.38 26.05 -22.14
N ASP A 291 -18.18 25.20 -22.78
CA ASP A 291 -19.54 24.89 -22.32
C ASP A 291 -19.45 23.98 -21.09
N PRO A 292 -19.91 24.41 -19.90
CA PRO A 292 -19.83 23.59 -18.68
C PRO A 292 -20.53 22.23 -18.80
N ASN A 293 -21.53 22.12 -19.69
CA ASN A 293 -22.30 20.89 -19.90
C ASN A 293 -21.55 19.85 -20.75
N GLN A 294 -20.49 20.24 -21.45
CA GLN A 294 -19.66 19.37 -22.29
C GLN A 294 -18.33 18.97 -21.61
N ILE A 295 -18.14 19.36 -20.35
CA ILE A 295 -16.94 19.01 -19.57
C ILE A 295 -16.95 17.50 -19.26
N PRO A 296 -15.85 16.75 -19.50
CA PRO A 296 -15.77 15.34 -19.15
C PRO A 296 -15.97 15.07 -17.66
N ARG A 297 -16.89 14.14 -17.33
CA ARG A 297 -17.20 13.71 -15.96
C ARG A 297 -17.23 12.18 -15.88
N PRO A 298 -16.97 11.56 -14.71
CA PRO A 298 -17.19 10.12 -14.53
C PRO A 298 -18.67 9.78 -14.73
N ILE A 299 -18.97 8.83 -15.62
CA ILE A 299 -20.33 8.34 -15.85
C ILE A 299 -20.47 7.00 -15.12
N PRO A 300 -21.44 6.82 -14.21
CA PRO A 300 -21.68 5.54 -13.56
C PRO A 300 -22.14 4.47 -14.56
N SER A 301 -21.45 3.32 -14.60
CA SER A 301 -21.94 2.10 -15.24
C SER A 301 -22.65 1.26 -14.18
N SER A 302 -23.95 1.00 -14.36
CA SER A 302 -24.77 0.17 -13.45
C SER A 302 -24.77 -1.32 -13.82
N SER A 303 -24.33 -1.68 -15.03
CA SER A 303 -24.29 -3.07 -15.51
C SER A 303 -22.96 -3.75 -15.23
N ILE A 304 -23.01 -4.95 -14.64
CA ILE A 304 -21.86 -5.86 -14.52
C ILE A 304 -21.40 -6.29 -15.91
N LEU A 305 -20.12 -6.06 -16.24
CA LEU A 305 -19.55 -6.39 -17.55
C LEU A 305 -19.00 -7.81 -17.58
N LEU A 306 -19.22 -8.55 -18.67
CA LEU A 306 -18.49 -9.80 -18.93
C LEU A 306 -17.21 -9.48 -19.71
N HIS A 307 -16.05 -9.83 -19.16
CA HIS A 307 -14.75 -9.54 -19.77
C HIS A 307 -13.92 -10.81 -19.99
N GLU A 308 -13.80 -11.24 -21.24
CA GLU A 308 -12.84 -12.27 -21.65
C GLU A 308 -11.47 -11.63 -21.87
N THR A 309 -10.42 -12.14 -21.25
CA THR A 309 -9.09 -11.48 -21.20
C THR A 309 -8.35 -11.49 -22.55
N ARG A 310 -8.72 -12.41 -23.44
CA ARG A 310 -8.40 -12.41 -24.87
C ARG A 310 -9.66 -12.66 -25.70
N GLN A 311 -9.80 -11.94 -26.81
CA GLN A 311 -10.86 -12.13 -27.81
C GLN A 311 -10.23 -12.28 -29.20
N GLY A 312 -10.69 -13.25 -30.00
CA GLY A 312 -10.08 -13.53 -31.31
C GLY A 312 -8.58 -13.89 -31.25
N ASN A 313 -8.13 -14.42 -30.12
CA ASN A 313 -6.72 -14.60 -29.75
C ASN A 313 -5.86 -13.31 -29.75
N GLN A 314 -6.46 -12.14 -29.51
CA GLN A 314 -5.76 -10.89 -29.20
C GLN A 314 -6.08 -10.46 -27.76
N ALA A 315 -5.19 -9.70 -27.13
CA ALA A 315 -5.43 -9.13 -25.81
C ALA A 315 -6.64 -8.19 -25.83
N ASN A 316 -7.61 -8.43 -24.94
CA ASN A 316 -8.77 -7.55 -24.79
C ASN A 316 -8.43 -6.41 -23.81
N PRO A 317 -8.60 -5.13 -24.16
CA PRO A 317 -8.41 -4.03 -23.22
C PRO A 317 -9.28 -4.20 -21.97
N PRO A 318 -8.75 -3.92 -20.77
CA PRO A 318 -9.48 -4.14 -19.53
C PRO A 318 -10.61 -3.10 -19.36
N PRO A 319 -11.74 -3.46 -18.73
CA PRO A 319 -12.72 -2.48 -18.27
C PRO A 319 -12.11 -1.55 -17.20
N PRO A 320 -12.69 -0.37 -16.90
CA PRO A 320 -12.22 0.48 -15.82
C PRO A 320 -12.11 -0.29 -14.50
N ALA A 321 -11.05 -0.06 -13.72
CA ALA A 321 -10.82 -0.74 -12.44
C ALA A 321 -11.88 -0.37 -11.40
N SER A 322 -12.52 0.79 -11.58
CA SER A 322 -13.66 1.28 -10.80
C SER A 322 -15.02 0.64 -11.17
N SER A 323 -15.12 -0.11 -12.28
CA SER A 323 -16.35 -0.78 -12.73
C SER A 323 -16.43 -2.22 -12.24
N GLU A 324 -17.65 -2.75 -12.11
CA GLU A 324 -17.86 -4.17 -11.79
C GLU A 324 -17.85 -5.04 -13.05
N PHE A 325 -17.10 -6.14 -13.01
CA PHE A 325 -16.97 -7.09 -14.12
C PHE A 325 -16.70 -8.52 -13.64
N ILE A 326 -17.09 -9.48 -14.48
CA ILE A 326 -16.76 -10.90 -14.34
C ILE A 326 -15.67 -11.22 -15.36
N ALA A 327 -14.46 -11.49 -14.89
CA ALA A 327 -13.36 -11.92 -15.74
C ALA A 327 -13.49 -13.40 -16.13
N ARG A 328 -13.30 -13.70 -17.42
CA ARG A 328 -13.03 -15.04 -17.94
C ARG A 328 -11.60 -15.08 -18.47
N ASP A 329 -10.75 -15.87 -17.81
CA ASP A 329 -9.38 -16.07 -18.26
C ASP A 329 -9.38 -16.95 -19.51
N THR A 330 -9.07 -16.33 -20.66
CA THR A 330 -8.90 -16.96 -21.97
C THR A 330 -7.44 -16.86 -22.46
N GLY A 331 -6.48 -16.88 -21.52
CA GLY A 331 -5.04 -16.99 -21.76
C GLY A 331 -4.21 -15.82 -21.24
N ASN A 332 -4.81 -14.62 -21.12
CA ASN A 332 -4.23 -13.50 -20.36
C ASN A 332 -4.76 -13.54 -18.92
N CYS A 333 -3.94 -13.23 -17.92
CA CYS A 333 -4.41 -13.13 -16.54
C CYS A 333 -5.47 -12.02 -16.39
N SER A 334 -6.41 -12.22 -15.46
CA SER A 334 -7.44 -11.21 -15.15
C SER A 334 -6.84 -9.84 -14.80
N PRO A 335 -7.43 -8.71 -15.26
CA PRO A 335 -6.99 -7.36 -14.89
C PRO A 335 -7.30 -6.98 -13.43
N ARG A 336 -7.72 -7.95 -12.60
CA ARG A 336 -7.65 -7.92 -11.13
C ARG A 336 -6.25 -8.22 -10.60
N TYR A 337 -5.46 -9.06 -11.31
CA TYR A 337 -4.12 -9.49 -10.87
C TYR A 337 -2.98 -8.66 -11.46
N MET A 338 -3.14 -8.19 -12.70
CA MET A 338 -2.13 -7.38 -13.38
C MET A 338 -2.78 -6.43 -14.40
N ARG A 339 -2.45 -5.14 -14.33
CA ARG A 339 -2.74 -4.16 -15.38
C ARG A 339 -1.45 -3.53 -15.90
N CYS A 340 -1.45 -3.08 -17.15
CA CYS A 340 -0.41 -2.23 -17.71
C CYS A 340 -0.95 -0.84 -17.98
N THR A 341 -0.12 0.19 -17.84
CA THR A 341 -0.49 1.58 -18.13
C THR A 341 -0.83 1.82 -19.62
N ILE A 342 -0.36 0.95 -20.52
CA ILE A 342 -0.68 0.97 -21.96
C ILE A 342 -0.89 -0.46 -22.45
N ASN A 343 -2.05 -0.75 -23.05
CA ASN A 343 -2.42 -2.11 -23.50
C ASN A 343 -1.94 -2.44 -24.93
N GLN A 344 -1.20 -1.53 -25.57
CA GLN A 344 -0.31 -1.85 -26.68
C GLN A 344 1.08 -1.29 -26.37
N ILE A 345 2.11 -2.13 -26.43
CA ILE A 345 3.46 -1.78 -25.99
C ILE A 345 4.17 -0.98 -27.10
N PRO A 346 4.75 0.20 -26.82
CA PRO A 346 5.52 0.94 -27.82
C PRO A 346 6.72 0.13 -28.31
N CYS A 347 7.00 0.16 -29.61
CA CYS A 347 8.15 -0.60 -30.14
C CYS A 347 9.52 -0.01 -29.77
N THR A 348 9.60 1.25 -29.34
CA THR A 348 10.86 1.94 -29.00
C THR A 348 10.72 2.87 -27.80
N SER A 349 11.84 3.11 -27.11
CA SER A 349 11.95 4.13 -26.05
C SER A 349 11.58 5.53 -26.55
N ASP A 350 11.93 5.87 -27.79
CA ASP A 350 11.62 7.17 -28.40
C ASP A 350 10.10 7.38 -28.53
N LEU A 351 9.36 6.32 -28.89
CA LEU A 351 7.90 6.37 -29.05
C LEU A 351 7.20 6.51 -27.69
N LEU A 352 7.68 5.77 -26.67
CA LEU A 352 7.24 5.92 -25.28
C LEU A 352 7.49 7.35 -24.78
N THR A 353 8.72 7.84 -24.93
CA THR A 353 9.13 9.20 -24.52
C THR A 353 8.32 10.27 -25.24
N THR A 354 8.07 10.10 -26.54
CA THR A 354 7.24 11.02 -27.34
C THR A 354 5.80 11.07 -26.83
N SER A 355 5.25 9.96 -26.34
CA SER A 355 3.89 9.94 -25.75
C SER A 355 3.78 10.71 -24.43
N GLY A 356 4.88 10.86 -23.69
CA GLY A 356 4.91 11.44 -22.35
C GLY A 356 4.29 10.56 -21.26
N MET A 357 3.80 9.35 -21.59
CA MET A 357 3.17 8.43 -20.64
C MET A 357 4.21 7.51 -19.97
N PRO A 358 4.09 7.19 -18.67
CA PRO A 358 4.88 6.14 -18.03
C PRO A 358 4.47 4.74 -18.52
N LEU A 359 5.44 3.83 -18.64
CA LEU A 359 5.22 2.40 -18.85
C LEU A 359 5.42 1.64 -17.54
N ALA A 360 4.35 1.05 -17.00
CA ALA A 360 4.40 0.31 -15.74
C ALA A 360 3.34 -0.80 -15.68
N LEU A 361 3.55 -1.73 -14.75
CA LEU A 361 2.58 -2.74 -14.35
C LEU A 361 2.09 -2.46 -12.92
N LEU A 362 0.79 -2.65 -12.68
CA LEU A 362 0.18 -2.65 -11.35
C LEU A 362 -0.21 -4.10 -11.05
N VAL A 363 0.49 -4.71 -10.08
CA VAL A 363 0.45 -6.16 -9.82
C VAL A 363 -0.13 -6.42 -8.43
N GLN A 364 -1.31 -7.05 -8.38
CA GLN A 364 -2.06 -7.36 -7.16
C GLN A 364 -2.26 -8.89 -7.09
N PRO A 365 -1.21 -9.67 -6.81
CA PRO A 365 -1.17 -11.09 -7.15
C PRO A 365 -2.19 -11.94 -6.38
N LEU A 366 -2.63 -11.48 -5.19
CA LEU A 366 -3.62 -12.15 -4.36
C LEU A 366 -5.03 -11.53 -4.44
N ALA A 367 -5.30 -10.66 -5.42
CA ALA A 367 -6.59 -9.97 -5.55
C ALA A 367 -7.81 -10.91 -5.46
N LEU A 368 -8.92 -10.39 -4.92
CA LEU A 368 -10.17 -11.13 -4.84
C LEU A 368 -10.80 -11.25 -6.23
N PRO A 369 -11.08 -12.48 -6.72
CA PRO A 369 -11.93 -12.67 -7.88
C PRO A 369 -13.39 -12.31 -7.53
N HIS A 370 -14.18 -11.89 -8.51
CA HIS A 370 -15.63 -11.76 -8.30
C HIS A 370 -16.26 -13.15 -8.08
N PRO A 371 -17.29 -13.33 -7.23
CA PRO A 371 -17.79 -14.66 -6.84
C PRO A 371 -18.29 -15.60 -7.96
N SER A 372 -18.56 -15.06 -9.15
CA SER A 372 -18.93 -15.81 -10.36
C SER A 372 -17.78 -16.02 -11.36
N GLU A 373 -16.55 -15.64 -11.03
CA GLU A 373 -15.34 -15.98 -11.80
C GLU A 373 -14.89 -17.41 -11.49
N GLU A 374 -14.21 -18.07 -12.45
CA GLU A 374 -13.70 -19.43 -12.23
C GLU A 374 -12.54 -19.41 -11.21
N PRO A 375 -12.45 -20.38 -10.29
CA PRO A 375 -11.35 -20.44 -9.33
C PRO A 375 -10.02 -20.73 -10.04
N ILE A 376 -8.94 -20.07 -9.60
CA ILE A 376 -7.58 -20.32 -10.09
C ILE A 376 -7.26 -21.80 -9.94
N GLN A 377 -6.84 -22.43 -11.04
CA GLN A 377 -6.52 -23.85 -11.09
C GLN A 377 -5.16 -24.10 -10.42
N VAL A 378 -5.09 -25.15 -9.60
CA VAL A 378 -3.86 -25.63 -8.97
C VAL A 378 -3.33 -26.80 -9.80
N VAL A 379 -2.07 -26.70 -10.23
CA VAL A 379 -1.40 -27.67 -11.10
C VAL A 379 -0.26 -28.32 -10.34
N ASP A 380 -0.30 -29.65 -10.27
CA ASP A 380 0.76 -30.45 -9.68
C ASP A 380 1.58 -31.14 -10.77
N PHE A 381 2.90 -31.09 -10.65
CA PHE A 381 3.88 -31.73 -11.53
C PHE A 381 4.63 -32.87 -10.82
N GLY A 382 4.28 -33.17 -9.56
CA GLY A 382 5.02 -34.11 -8.73
C GLY A 382 6.45 -33.65 -8.50
N GLU A 383 7.36 -34.60 -8.30
CA GLU A 383 8.76 -34.31 -7.93
C GLU A 383 9.55 -33.56 -9.03
N SER A 384 9.17 -33.66 -10.32
CA SER A 384 9.79 -32.90 -11.42
C SER A 384 9.58 -31.38 -11.30
N GLY A 385 8.52 -30.94 -10.61
CA GLY A 385 8.18 -29.52 -10.46
C GLY A 385 7.69 -28.84 -11.74
N PRO A 386 7.24 -27.58 -11.66
CA PRO A 386 6.65 -26.88 -12.78
C PRO A 386 7.69 -26.60 -13.89
N VAL A 387 7.31 -26.86 -15.14
CA VAL A 387 8.19 -26.67 -16.30
C VAL A 387 8.57 -25.20 -16.47
N ARG A 388 9.87 -24.94 -16.69
CA ARG A 388 10.45 -23.60 -16.75
C ARG A 388 11.47 -23.50 -17.88
N CYS A 389 11.58 -22.33 -18.49
CA CYS A 389 12.65 -22.03 -19.44
C CYS A 389 14.02 -22.11 -18.76
N SER A 390 14.97 -22.88 -19.30
CA SER A 390 16.27 -23.10 -18.64
C SER A 390 17.10 -21.81 -18.55
N ARG A 391 16.93 -20.88 -19.49
CA ARG A 391 17.63 -19.57 -19.54
C ARG A 391 17.05 -18.55 -18.56
N CYS A 392 15.80 -18.09 -18.75
CA CYS A 392 15.23 -17.00 -17.93
C CYS A 392 14.49 -17.47 -16.65
N LYS A 393 14.37 -18.79 -16.44
CA LYS A 393 13.64 -19.42 -15.32
C LYS A 393 12.17 -18.97 -15.17
N GLY A 394 11.59 -18.44 -16.25
CA GLY A 394 10.15 -18.17 -16.37
C GLY A 394 9.38 -19.48 -16.53
N TYR A 395 8.17 -19.53 -15.96
CA TYR A 395 7.31 -20.72 -15.92
C TYR A 395 6.55 -20.88 -17.23
N ILE A 396 6.26 -22.13 -17.58
CA ILE A 396 5.38 -22.49 -18.70
C ILE A 396 4.05 -21.73 -18.60
N ASN A 397 3.56 -21.27 -19.75
CA ASN A 397 2.39 -20.40 -19.89
C ASN A 397 1.82 -20.52 -21.31
N PRO A 398 0.58 -20.03 -21.58
CA PRO A 398 -0.11 -20.20 -22.86
C PRO A 398 0.63 -19.69 -24.11
N PHE A 399 1.58 -18.77 -23.95
CA PHE A 399 2.26 -18.11 -25.07
C PHE A 399 3.57 -18.81 -25.49
N MET A 400 4.02 -19.85 -24.77
CA MET A 400 5.22 -20.61 -25.18
C MET A 400 4.94 -21.47 -26.41
N LYS A 401 5.71 -21.28 -27.48
CA LYS A 401 5.49 -21.95 -28.76
C LYS A 401 6.19 -23.30 -28.82
N PHE A 402 5.44 -24.39 -28.74
CA PHE A 402 5.97 -25.73 -28.99
C PHE A 402 6.34 -25.91 -30.47
N ILE A 403 7.41 -26.66 -30.73
CA ILE A 403 7.96 -26.98 -32.04
C ILE A 403 8.43 -28.45 -32.09
N ASP A 404 8.92 -28.91 -33.25
CA ASP A 404 9.50 -30.26 -33.43
C ASP A 404 8.60 -31.40 -32.93
N GLN A 405 7.31 -31.37 -33.31
CA GLN A 405 6.28 -32.31 -32.85
C GLN A 405 6.08 -32.32 -31.31
N GLY A 406 6.36 -31.19 -30.66
CA GLY A 406 6.23 -31.01 -29.21
C GLY A 406 7.50 -31.31 -28.42
N LYS A 407 8.59 -31.75 -29.06
CA LYS A 407 9.85 -32.10 -28.39
C LYS A 407 10.62 -30.91 -27.82
N ARG A 408 10.38 -29.71 -28.34
CA ARG A 408 11.01 -28.45 -27.88
C ARG A 408 9.97 -27.34 -27.78
N PHE A 409 10.26 -26.30 -27.00
CA PHE A 409 9.43 -25.11 -26.90
C PHE A 409 10.27 -23.82 -26.92
N ILE A 410 9.72 -22.77 -27.53
CA ILE A 410 10.31 -21.44 -27.54
C ILE A 410 9.65 -20.60 -26.44
N CYS A 411 10.47 -20.11 -25.51
CA CYS A 411 10.05 -19.26 -24.41
C CYS A 411 9.61 -17.87 -24.93
N ASN A 412 8.35 -17.51 -24.72
CA ASN A 412 7.78 -16.20 -25.09
C ASN A 412 8.49 -15.01 -24.44
N LEU A 413 9.09 -15.19 -23.25
CA LEU A 413 9.79 -14.13 -22.56
C LEU A 413 11.17 -13.88 -23.19
N CYS A 414 12.08 -14.86 -23.15
CA CYS A 414 13.46 -14.63 -23.60
C CYS A 414 13.81 -15.17 -24.99
N GLY A 415 12.88 -15.77 -25.74
CA GLY A 415 13.15 -16.35 -27.07
C GLY A 415 14.07 -17.57 -27.09
N PHE A 416 14.42 -18.14 -25.94
CA PHE A 416 15.24 -19.37 -25.87
C PHE A 416 14.44 -20.59 -26.30
N THR A 417 15.09 -21.55 -26.95
CA THR A 417 14.50 -22.85 -27.30
C THR A 417 14.97 -23.90 -26.29
N ASP A 418 14.04 -24.43 -25.51
CA ASP A 418 14.27 -25.48 -24.51
C ASP A 418 13.77 -26.85 -25.00
N GLU A 419 14.31 -27.93 -24.44
CA GLU A 419 13.74 -29.28 -24.60
C GLU A 419 12.53 -29.46 -23.68
N THR A 420 11.49 -30.12 -24.20
CA THR A 420 10.29 -30.45 -23.42
C THR A 420 10.57 -31.70 -22.60
N PRO A 421 10.32 -31.71 -21.27
CA PRO A 421 10.44 -32.91 -20.45
C PRO A 421 9.61 -34.07 -21.01
N ARG A 422 10.13 -35.29 -20.92
CA ARG A 422 9.55 -36.46 -21.62
C ARG A 422 8.14 -36.80 -21.11
N GLU A 423 7.94 -36.63 -19.81
CA GLU A 423 6.67 -36.74 -19.10
C GLU A 423 5.66 -35.64 -19.45
N TYR A 424 6.13 -34.53 -20.04
CA TYR A 424 5.32 -33.37 -20.44
C TYR A 424 5.17 -33.24 -21.96
N GLN A 425 5.79 -34.13 -22.75
CA GLN A 425 5.75 -34.07 -24.20
C GLN A 425 4.39 -34.55 -24.73
N CYS A 426 3.72 -33.70 -25.50
CA CYS A 426 2.53 -34.07 -26.28
C CYS A 426 2.68 -33.55 -27.72
N ASN A 427 2.15 -34.32 -28.67
CA ASN A 427 2.20 -34.00 -30.10
C ASN A 427 1.42 -32.73 -30.43
N LEU A 428 1.81 -32.08 -31.53
CA LEU A 428 1.11 -30.90 -32.06
C LEU A 428 -0.14 -31.30 -32.87
N GLY A 429 -1.13 -30.41 -32.89
CA GLY A 429 -2.28 -30.46 -33.79
C GLY A 429 -1.99 -29.86 -35.16
N PRO A 430 -2.95 -29.89 -36.11
CA PRO A 430 -2.80 -29.29 -37.45
C PRO A 430 -2.60 -27.77 -37.44
N ASP A 431 -3.00 -27.10 -36.37
CA ASP A 431 -2.83 -25.66 -36.11
C ASP A 431 -1.44 -25.32 -35.52
N GLY A 432 -0.65 -26.32 -35.16
CA GLY A 432 0.64 -26.17 -34.49
C GLY A 432 0.57 -25.93 -32.97
N ARG A 433 -0.62 -25.90 -32.35
CA ARG A 433 -0.75 -25.93 -30.88
C ARG A 433 -0.54 -27.36 -30.36
N ARG A 434 -0.35 -27.53 -29.05
CA ARG A 434 -0.32 -28.86 -28.42
C ARG A 434 -1.74 -29.43 -28.34
N ARG A 435 -1.93 -30.72 -28.62
CA ARG A 435 -3.30 -31.30 -28.71
C ARG A 435 -4.09 -31.28 -27.40
N ASP A 436 -3.39 -31.23 -26.27
CA ASP A 436 -3.90 -31.13 -24.90
C ASP A 436 -3.81 -29.70 -24.32
N ALA A 437 -3.50 -28.68 -25.13
CA ALA A 437 -3.27 -27.32 -24.65
C ALA A 437 -4.50 -26.70 -23.97
N ASP A 438 -5.71 -27.02 -24.43
CA ASP A 438 -6.96 -26.49 -23.85
C ASP A 438 -7.44 -27.30 -22.63
N GLU A 439 -6.97 -28.54 -22.49
CA GLU A 439 -7.22 -29.41 -21.31
C GLU A 439 -6.32 -29.03 -20.11
N ARG A 440 -5.19 -28.35 -20.36
CA ARG A 440 -4.17 -28.05 -19.36
C ARG A 440 -4.16 -26.57 -18.97
N PRO A 441 -4.49 -26.22 -17.72
CA PRO A 441 -4.69 -24.83 -17.32
C PRO A 441 -3.43 -23.96 -17.48
N GLU A 442 -2.22 -24.52 -17.32
CA GLU A 442 -0.96 -23.81 -17.54
C GLU A 442 -0.65 -23.52 -19.02
N LEU A 443 -1.47 -24.02 -19.95
CA LEU A 443 -1.38 -23.80 -21.40
C LEU A 443 -2.60 -23.07 -21.99
N CYS A 444 -3.71 -22.94 -21.25
CA CYS A 444 -4.90 -22.20 -21.68
C CYS A 444 -5.31 -21.01 -20.79
N ARG A 445 -4.79 -20.90 -19.56
CA ARG A 445 -5.09 -19.80 -18.62
C ARG A 445 -3.85 -18.95 -18.33
N GLY A 446 -4.05 -17.65 -18.20
CA GLY A 446 -3.01 -16.68 -17.86
C GLY A 446 -2.65 -16.67 -16.37
N THR A 447 -3.58 -17.02 -15.47
CA THR A 447 -3.30 -17.22 -14.04
C THR A 447 -3.50 -18.67 -13.59
N VAL A 448 -2.45 -19.26 -13.02
CA VAL A 448 -2.45 -20.59 -12.38
C VAL A 448 -1.64 -20.60 -11.08
N GLU A 449 -1.82 -21.63 -10.26
CA GLU A 449 -0.95 -21.93 -9.13
C GLU A 449 -0.25 -23.27 -9.32
N PHE A 450 1.07 -23.33 -9.15
CA PHE A 450 1.80 -24.60 -9.09
C PHE A 450 2.01 -25.04 -7.65
N VAL A 451 1.93 -26.35 -7.39
CA VAL A 451 2.46 -26.96 -6.17
C VAL A 451 3.98 -26.77 -6.16
N ALA A 452 4.53 -26.28 -5.04
CA ALA A 452 5.95 -26.03 -4.93
C ALA A 452 6.69 -27.29 -4.45
N THR A 453 7.69 -27.75 -5.21
CA THR A 453 8.55 -28.89 -4.84
C THR A 453 9.59 -28.52 -3.78
N ARG A 454 10.31 -29.52 -3.25
CA ARG A 454 11.30 -29.34 -2.17
C ARG A 454 12.42 -28.34 -2.49
N GLU A 455 12.75 -28.08 -3.76
CA GLU A 455 13.73 -27.04 -4.13
C GLU A 455 13.29 -25.60 -3.79
N PHE A 456 11.99 -25.38 -3.55
CA PHE A 456 11.39 -24.10 -3.16
C PHE A 456 11.21 -23.97 -1.63
N LEU A 457 11.75 -24.91 -0.85
CA LEU A 457 11.70 -24.97 0.61
C LEU A 457 13.12 -24.91 1.20
N VAL A 458 13.37 -23.90 2.05
CA VAL A 458 14.58 -23.80 2.88
C VAL A 458 14.35 -24.37 4.29
N ARG A 459 13.07 -24.42 4.69
CA ARG A 459 12.53 -25.04 5.91
C ARG A 459 11.11 -25.55 5.61
N GLU A 460 10.52 -26.27 6.55
CA GLU A 460 9.08 -26.58 6.49
C GLU A 460 8.24 -25.29 6.39
N PRO A 461 7.10 -25.30 5.66
CA PRO A 461 6.29 -24.11 5.45
C PRO A 461 5.85 -23.46 6.77
N MET A 462 5.95 -22.14 6.86
CA MET A 462 5.64 -21.40 8.08
C MET A 462 4.17 -21.59 8.54
N PRO A 463 3.94 -21.85 9.84
CA PRO A 463 2.59 -21.89 10.42
C PRO A 463 1.97 -20.48 10.52
N ALA A 464 0.64 -20.43 10.67
CA ALA A 464 -0.06 -19.16 10.92
C ALA A 464 0.22 -18.65 12.34
N VAL A 465 1.08 -17.63 12.48
CA VAL A 465 1.46 -17.05 13.78
C VAL A 465 1.00 -15.59 13.87
N PHE A 466 0.26 -15.26 14.93
CA PHE A 466 -0.23 -13.90 15.22
C PHE A 466 0.19 -13.45 16.61
N PHE A 467 0.99 -12.39 16.70
CA PHE A 467 1.45 -11.82 17.98
C PHE A 467 0.80 -10.45 18.19
N PHE A 468 0.11 -10.27 19.31
CA PHE A 468 -0.53 -9.00 19.67
C PHE A 468 0.34 -8.20 20.65
N LEU A 469 0.63 -6.94 20.33
CA LEU A 469 1.46 -6.06 21.17
C LEU A 469 0.68 -4.77 21.47
N VAL A 470 0.28 -4.57 22.73
CA VAL A 470 -0.71 -3.53 23.10
C VAL A 470 -0.14 -2.46 24.04
N ASP A 471 -0.25 -1.19 23.64
CA ASP A 471 0.08 -0.01 24.44
C ASP A 471 -0.84 0.07 25.68
N VAL A 472 -0.22 0.12 26.86
CA VAL A 472 -0.86 0.27 28.19
C VAL A 472 -0.37 1.52 28.93
N SER A 473 0.19 2.49 28.20
CA SER A 473 0.51 3.82 28.74
C SER A 473 -0.75 4.52 29.30
N MET A 474 -0.53 5.48 30.18
CA MET A 474 -1.57 6.29 30.83
C MET A 474 -2.60 6.85 29.82
N ASN A 475 -2.15 7.31 28.65
CA ASN A 475 -3.02 7.86 27.62
C ASN A 475 -3.80 6.78 26.86
N ALA A 476 -3.20 5.61 26.59
CA ALA A 476 -3.89 4.47 25.97
C ALA A 476 -5.03 3.94 26.86
N ILE A 477 -4.82 3.96 28.18
CA ILE A 477 -5.82 3.63 29.19
C ILE A 477 -6.90 4.73 29.26
N GLN A 478 -6.54 6.00 29.44
CA GLN A 478 -7.48 7.10 29.61
C GLN A 478 -8.39 7.36 28.39
N THR A 479 -7.89 7.11 27.17
CA THR A 479 -8.67 7.23 25.93
C THR A 479 -9.55 6.00 25.63
N GLY A 480 -9.42 4.93 26.43
CA GLY A 480 -10.06 3.64 26.19
C GLY A 480 -9.45 2.85 25.02
N ALA A 481 -8.32 3.29 24.45
CA ALA A 481 -7.66 2.63 23.33
C ALA A 481 -7.20 1.20 23.67
N THR A 482 -6.59 1.00 24.85
CA THR A 482 -6.21 -0.33 25.34
C THR A 482 -7.42 -1.27 25.43
N ALA A 483 -8.56 -0.79 25.94
CA ALA A 483 -9.79 -1.57 26.06
C ALA A 483 -10.41 -1.87 24.69
N GLY A 484 -10.40 -0.90 23.76
CA GLY A 484 -10.81 -1.08 22.38
C GLY A 484 -9.98 -2.13 21.65
N ALA A 485 -8.65 -2.11 21.83
CA ALA A 485 -7.75 -3.11 21.29
C ALA A 485 -8.03 -4.51 21.88
N CYS A 486 -8.12 -4.65 23.21
CA CYS A 486 -8.39 -5.94 23.84
C CYS A 486 -9.75 -6.53 23.43
N SER A 487 -10.79 -5.69 23.33
CA SER A 487 -12.12 -6.09 22.85
C SER A 487 -12.12 -6.49 21.37
N ALA A 488 -11.39 -5.76 20.52
CA ALA A 488 -11.22 -6.12 19.11
C ALA A 488 -10.49 -7.47 18.96
N ILE A 489 -9.40 -7.68 19.72
CA ILE A 489 -8.62 -8.93 19.70
C ILE A 489 -9.51 -10.11 20.11
N SER A 490 -10.11 -10.13 21.31
CA SER A 490 -10.87 -11.30 21.80
C SER A 490 -11.97 -11.75 20.84
N ARG A 491 -12.66 -10.79 20.21
CA ARG A 491 -13.64 -11.08 19.15
C ARG A 491 -12.98 -11.71 17.92
N VAL A 492 -11.90 -11.12 17.41
CA VAL A 492 -11.17 -11.60 16.23
C VAL A 492 -10.46 -12.94 16.46
N VAL A 493 -10.13 -13.32 17.70
CA VAL A 493 -9.55 -14.65 18.01
C VAL A 493 -10.51 -15.80 17.62
N ALA A 494 -11.82 -15.55 17.47
CA ALA A 494 -12.78 -16.54 16.92
C ALA A 494 -12.83 -16.58 15.36
N ASP A 495 -12.27 -15.57 14.69
CA ASP A 495 -12.16 -15.49 13.23
C ASP A 495 -10.78 -15.97 12.70
N LEU A 496 -9.82 -16.25 13.59
CA LEU A 496 -8.51 -16.80 13.23
C LEU A 496 -8.64 -18.21 12.63
N PRO A 497 -7.77 -18.59 11.67
CA PRO A 497 -7.87 -19.90 11.00
C PRO A 497 -7.72 -21.05 12.01
N GLU A 498 -8.76 -21.88 12.15
CA GLU A 498 -8.74 -23.09 12.97
C GLU A 498 -7.89 -24.18 12.29
N GLY A 499 -6.59 -24.17 12.56
CA GLY A 499 -5.64 -25.18 12.14
C GLY A 499 -4.80 -25.67 13.32
N PRO A 500 -4.31 -26.94 13.31
CA PRO A 500 -3.50 -27.52 14.39
C PRO A 500 -2.11 -26.89 14.54
N GLN A 501 -1.82 -25.81 13.81
CA GLN A 501 -0.56 -25.07 13.86
C GLN A 501 -0.78 -23.55 14.08
N THR A 502 -2.01 -23.08 14.29
CA THR A 502 -2.24 -21.64 14.52
C THR A 502 -1.70 -21.24 15.90
N LEU A 503 -0.64 -20.44 15.92
CA LEU A 503 0.01 -19.97 17.14
C LEU A 503 -0.35 -18.52 17.42
N VAL A 504 -0.51 -18.20 18.71
CA VAL A 504 -0.75 -16.85 19.20
C VAL A 504 0.21 -16.48 20.33
N GLY A 505 0.58 -15.21 20.38
CA GLY A 505 1.34 -14.61 21.49
C GLY A 505 0.78 -13.24 21.85
N ILE A 506 1.01 -12.79 23.08
CA ILE A 506 0.58 -11.46 23.53
C ILE A 506 1.60 -10.83 24.48
N ALA A 507 1.80 -9.52 24.33
CA ALA A 507 2.53 -8.68 25.26
C ALA A 507 1.86 -7.30 25.38
N THR A 508 2.07 -6.63 26.51
CA THR A 508 1.68 -5.22 26.71
C THR A 508 2.91 -4.37 27.01
N PHE A 509 2.87 -3.08 26.70
CA PHE A 509 4.03 -2.21 26.91
C PHE A 509 3.65 -0.77 27.29
N ASP A 510 4.46 -0.18 28.15
CA ASP A 510 4.50 1.26 28.44
C ASP A 510 5.96 1.75 28.30
N SER A 511 6.62 2.22 29.36
CA SER A 511 8.07 2.35 29.41
C SER A 511 8.79 1.01 29.63
N THR A 512 8.05 -0.07 29.90
CA THR A 512 8.56 -1.44 30.06
C THR A 512 7.75 -2.45 29.25
N ILE A 513 8.28 -3.66 29.04
CA ILE A 513 7.61 -4.72 28.26
C ILE A 513 7.08 -5.80 29.21
N HIS A 514 5.85 -6.25 29.00
CA HIS A 514 5.18 -7.27 29.81
C HIS A 514 4.76 -8.44 28.91
N PHE A 515 5.41 -9.59 29.06
CA PHE A 515 5.04 -10.82 28.35
C PHE A 515 4.11 -11.69 29.20
N TYR A 516 3.27 -12.50 28.55
CA TYR A 516 2.32 -13.38 29.24
C TYR A 516 2.51 -14.84 28.83
N ASN A 517 2.69 -15.73 29.82
CA ASN A 517 2.62 -17.17 29.60
C ASN A 517 1.16 -17.62 29.73
N LEU A 518 0.61 -18.20 28.66
CA LEU A 518 -0.80 -18.59 28.55
C LEU A 518 -1.02 -20.10 28.69
N LYS A 519 0.00 -20.90 29.05
CA LYS A 519 -0.09 -22.36 29.10
C LYS A 519 -1.29 -22.87 29.92
N ARG A 520 -2.03 -23.82 29.36
CA ARG A 520 -3.23 -24.44 29.96
C ARG A 520 -2.99 -25.17 31.30
N ALA A 521 -1.73 -25.49 31.62
CA ALA A 521 -1.33 -26.11 32.88
C ALA A 521 -1.23 -25.11 34.06
N LEU A 522 -1.28 -23.80 33.79
CA LEU A 522 -1.34 -22.76 34.81
C LEU A 522 -2.79 -22.58 35.27
N GLN A 523 -3.01 -22.14 36.52
CA GLN A 523 -4.36 -21.77 37.00
C GLN A 523 -4.82 -20.39 36.51
N GLN A 524 -3.87 -19.54 36.10
CA GLN A 524 -4.07 -18.21 35.56
C GLN A 524 -2.85 -17.81 34.69
N PRO A 525 -2.98 -16.84 33.77
CA PRO A 525 -1.83 -16.27 33.06
C PRO A 525 -0.75 -15.75 34.03
N LEU A 526 0.52 -15.93 33.67
CA LEU A 526 1.66 -15.37 34.40
C LEU A 526 2.32 -14.25 33.59
N MET A 527 2.50 -13.09 34.20
CA MET A 527 3.13 -11.91 33.62
C MET A 527 4.63 -11.87 33.93
N PHE A 528 5.45 -11.58 32.93
CA PHE A 528 6.92 -11.47 33.02
C PHE A 528 7.33 -10.07 32.53
N LEU A 529 7.94 -9.27 33.42
CA LEU A 529 8.38 -7.93 33.10
C LEU A 529 9.83 -7.96 32.56
N VAL A 530 10.05 -7.27 31.44
CA VAL A 530 11.36 -6.98 30.86
C VAL A 530 11.54 -5.45 30.93
N PRO A 531 12.28 -4.95 31.93
CA PRO A 531 12.48 -3.51 32.13
C PRO A 531 13.65 -2.94 31.31
N ASP A 532 14.51 -3.79 30.73
CA ASP A 532 15.55 -3.33 29.81
C ASP A 532 14.96 -3.11 28.42
N ILE A 533 14.93 -1.85 28.01
CA ILE A 533 14.40 -1.36 26.73
C ILE A 533 15.50 -0.96 25.75
N HIS A 534 16.76 -1.32 26.04
CA HIS A 534 17.94 -1.07 25.21
C HIS A 534 18.65 -2.36 24.80
N ASP A 535 18.74 -3.37 25.68
CA ASP A 535 19.17 -4.74 25.35
C ASP A 535 18.00 -5.72 25.58
N VAL A 536 17.03 -5.68 24.67
CA VAL A 536 15.75 -6.39 24.81
C VAL A 536 15.91 -7.90 24.60
N TYR A 537 15.40 -8.68 25.53
CA TYR A 537 15.35 -10.14 25.48
C TYR A 537 13.92 -10.68 25.65
N THR A 538 13.69 -11.92 25.24
CA THR A 538 12.46 -12.67 25.55
C THR A 538 12.66 -13.40 26.90
N PRO A 539 11.75 -13.25 27.89
CA PRO A 539 11.98 -13.75 29.26
C PRO A 539 11.81 -15.26 29.41
N LEU A 540 11.29 -15.95 28.39
CA LEU A 540 11.14 -17.40 28.32
C LEU A 540 11.68 -17.89 26.96
N PRO A 541 12.42 -19.03 26.91
CA PRO A 541 12.96 -19.58 25.66
C PRO A 541 11.90 -20.27 24.77
N SER A 542 10.69 -20.42 25.29
CA SER A 542 9.48 -20.97 24.65
C SER A 542 8.25 -20.39 25.36
N ASP A 543 7.04 -20.88 25.09
CA ASP A 543 5.81 -20.58 25.84
C ASP A 543 5.23 -19.14 25.77
N VAL A 544 5.91 -18.20 25.11
CA VAL A 544 5.38 -16.85 24.80
C VAL A 544 4.48 -16.89 23.55
N VAL A 545 4.76 -17.80 22.63
CA VAL A 545 3.96 -18.08 21.43
C VAL A 545 3.49 -19.54 21.54
N VAL A 546 2.18 -19.74 21.60
CA VAL A 546 1.55 -21.02 21.96
C VAL A 546 0.38 -21.36 21.04
N GLN A 547 -0.03 -22.63 20.97
CA GLN A 547 -1.13 -23.06 20.11
C GLN A 547 -2.47 -22.51 20.60
N LEU A 548 -3.24 -21.89 19.71
CA LEU A 548 -4.49 -21.20 20.07
C LEU A 548 -5.51 -22.13 20.77
N SER A 549 -5.62 -23.37 20.32
CA SER A 549 -6.49 -24.42 20.89
C SER A 549 -6.13 -24.82 22.32
N GLU A 550 -4.90 -24.55 22.78
CA GLU A 550 -4.48 -24.80 24.17
C GLU A 550 -4.73 -23.59 25.07
N CYS A 551 -4.54 -22.38 24.55
CA CYS A 551 -4.47 -21.16 25.35
C CYS A 551 -5.75 -20.29 25.34
N ARG A 552 -6.73 -20.58 24.46
CA ARG A 552 -7.90 -19.72 24.19
C ARG A 552 -8.53 -19.10 25.43
N GLN A 553 -8.90 -19.93 26.42
CA GLN A 553 -9.56 -19.50 27.65
C GLN A 553 -8.68 -18.54 28.49
N HIS A 554 -7.37 -18.76 28.54
CA HIS A 554 -6.42 -17.87 29.22
C HIS A 554 -6.22 -16.55 28.46
N LEU A 555 -6.28 -16.58 27.13
CA LEU A 555 -6.19 -15.38 26.30
C LEU A 555 -7.42 -14.49 26.46
N ASP A 556 -8.64 -15.04 26.43
CA ASP A 556 -9.86 -14.24 26.65
C ASP A 556 -9.89 -13.64 28.07
N LEU A 557 -9.61 -14.44 29.12
CA LEU A 557 -9.53 -13.94 30.51
C LEU A 557 -8.45 -12.85 30.69
N LEU A 558 -7.33 -12.94 29.97
CA LEU A 558 -6.29 -11.91 29.98
C LEU A 558 -6.74 -10.63 29.29
N LEU A 559 -7.40 -10.73 28.14
CA LEU A 559 -7.90 -9.58 27.37
C LEU A 559 -9.00 -8.82 28.13
N GLU A 560 -9.86 -9.52 28.86
CA GLU A 560 -10.84 -8.89 29.77
C GLU A 560 -10.16 -8.14 30.93
N SER A 561 -9.05 -8.66 31.46
CA SER A 561 -8.41 -8.13 32.68
C SER A 561 -7.35 -7.06 32.44
N ILE A 562 -6.63 -7.05 31.30
CA ILE A 562 -5.57 -6.05 30.97
C ILE A 562 -6.00 -4.60 31.26
N PRO A 563 -7.18 -4.10 30.81
CA PRO A 563 -7.58 -2.71 31.08
C PRO A 563 -7.71 -2.39 32.58
N THR A 564 -8.07 -3.38 33.41
CA THR A 564 -8.19 -3.22 34.87
C THR A 564 -6.84 -3.33 35.59
N MET A 565 -5.88 -4.11 35.05
CA MET A 565 -4.51 -4.19 35.58
C MET A 565 -3.81 -2.82 35.51
N PHE A 566 -3.95 -2.15 34.37
CA PHE A 566 -3.26 -0.88 34.08
C PHE A 566 -4.13 0.37 34.33
N GLN A 567 -5.32 0.23 34.93
CA GLN A 567 -6.26 1.36 35.17
C GLN A 567 -5.66 2.54 35.96
N ASN A 568 -4.65 2.27 36.80
CA ASN A 568 -3.95 3.26 37.62
C ASN A 568 -2.56 3.62 37.07
N ASN A 569 -2.23 3.22 35.84
CA ASN A 569 -0.92 3.50 35.25
C ASN A 569 -0.72 5.03 35.04
N LYS A 570 0.48 5.50 35.35
CA LYS A 570 0.89 6.91 35.23
C LYS A 570 2.07 7.11 34.26
N THR A 571 2.60 6.02 33.69
CA THR A 571 3.60 6.07 32.63
C THR A 571 3.01 6.74 31.39
N ALA A 572 3.48 7.94 31.05
CA ALA A 572 3.08 8.63 29.82
C ALA A 572 3.87 8.15 28.59
N ASP A 573 5.00 7.49 28.82
CA ASP A 573 5.98 7.07 27.82
C ASP A 573 5.62 5.76 27.11
N SER A 574 6.21 5.57 25.92
CA SER A 574 6.09 4.36 25.10
C SER A 574 7.44 3.86 24.60
N ALA A 575 7.76 2.62 24.97
CA ALA A 575 8.90 1.84 24.52
C ALA A 575 8.57 1.00 23.27
N PHE A 576 7.74 1.53 22.37
CA PHE A 576 7.25 0.89 21.12
C PHE A 576 8.31 0.07 20.37
N GLY A 577 9.49 0.63 20.08
CA GLY A 577 10.54 -0.08 19.35
C GLY A 577 11.14 -1.24 20.15
N ALA A 578 11.29 -1.09 21.47
CA ALA A 578 11.72 -2.17 22.36
C ALA A 578 10.66 -3.28 22.44
N GLY A 579 9.38 -2.93 22.61
CA GLY A 579 8.25 -3.86 22.58
C GLY A 579 8.20 -4.68 21.29
N MET A 580 8.33 -4.02 20.13
CA MET A 580 8.43 -4.71 18.83
C MET A 580 9.65 -5.62 18.74
N LYS A 581 10.82 -5.20 19.23
CA LYS A 581 12.03 -6.02 19.23
C LYS A 581 11.85 -7.28 20.09
N GLY A 582 11.22 -7.15 21.26
CA GLY A 582 10.94 -8.28 22.16
C GLY A 582 9.93 -9.27 21.57
N ALA A 583 8.86 -8.78 20.94
CA ALA A 583 7.89 -9.61 20.23
C ALA A 583 8.52 -10.33 19.01
N PHE A 584 9.34 -9.61 18.22
CA PHE A 584 10.13 -10.20 17.14
C PHE A 584 11.04 -11.33 17.65
N LEU A 585 11.74 -11.15 18.78
CA LEU A 585 12.62 -12.19 19.33
C LEU A 585 11.83 -13.46 19.72
N ALA A 586 10.62 -13.31 20.27
CA ALA A 586 9.74 -14.44 20.55
C ALA A 586 9.24 -15.15 19.27
N MET A 587 9.07 -14.41 18.16
CA MET A 587 8.66 -14.92 16.86
C MET A 587 9.82 -15.40 15.97
N LYS A 588 11.08 -15.11 16.31
CA LYS A 588 12.24 -15.18 15.38
C LYS A 588 12.43 -16.55 14.71
N ASN A 589 12.07 -17.64 15.39
CA ASN A 589 12.20 -18.99 14.84
C ASN A 589 11.01 -19.40 13.96
N THR A 590 9.84 -18.80 14.14
CA THR A 590 8.64 -19.09 13.34
C THR A 590 8.50 -18.13 12.17
N GLY A 591 8.68 -16.82 12.37
CA GLY A 591 8.07 -15.79 11.53
C GLY A 591 6.61 -15.55 11.93
N GLY A 592 5.87 -14.75 11.15
CA GLY A 592 4.44 -14.49 11.37
C GLY A 592 4.02 -13.04 11.18
N LYS A 593 2.86 -12.69 11.75
CA LYS A 593 2.36 -11.31 11.86
C LYS A 593 2.45 -10.79 13.29
N LEU A 594 3.09 -9.63 13.44
CA LEU A 594 3.09 -8.81 14.65
C LEU A 594 2.08 -7.67 14.47
N LEU A 595 1.07 -7.62 15.34
CA LEU A 595 -0.06 -6.71 15.31
C LEU A 595 0.08 -5.74 16.50
N VAL A 596 0.57 -4.53 16.22
CA VAL A 596 0.93 -3.54 17.25
C VAL A 596 -0.15 -2.48 17.39
N PHE A 597 -0.60 -2.20 18.62
CA PHE A 597 -1.56 -1.14 18.94
C PHE A 597 -0.82 -0.05 19.70
N GLN A 598 -0.72 1.15 19.12
CA GLN A 598 0.07 2.28 19.63
C GLN A 598 -0.83 3.53 19.77
N SER A 599 -0.80 4.20 20.93
CA SER A 599 -1.67 5.35 21.20
C SER A 599 -0.91 6.68 21.37
N VAL A 600 0.32 6.64 21.91
CA VAL A 600 1.18 7.82 22.12
C VAL A 600 2.36 7.89 21.13
N LEU A 601 3.15 8.97 21.20
CA LEU A 601 4.47 9.05 20.56
C LEU A 601 5.44 8.04 21.21
N PRO A 602 6.17 7.22 20.43
CA PRO A 602 7.29 6.39 20.91
C PRO A 602 8.41 7.21 21.57
N SER A 603 8.37 7.42 22.88
CA SER A 603 9.31 8.30 23.60
C SER A 603 10.51 7.59 24.26
N ALA A 604 10.51 6.26 24.35
CA ALA A 604 11.48 5.51 25.15
C ALA A 604 12.13 4.32 24.41
N GLY A 605 13.32 3.91 24.86
CA GLY A 605 14.02 2.71 24.39
C GLY A 605 14.63 2.81 22.98
N ILE A 606 14.85 1.65 22.36
CA ILE A 606 15.33 1.55 20.97
C ILE A 606 14.34 2.24 20.03
N GLY A 607 14.80 3.19 19.21
CA GLY A 607 13.98 3.88 18.21
C GLY A 607 13.04 4.95 18.78
N ALA A 608 13.34 5.50 19.96
CA ALA A 608 12.64 6.63 20.54
C ALA A 608 12.67 7.89 19.65
N LEU A 609 11.59 8.70 19.73
CA LEU A 609 11.29 9.85 18.88
C LEU A 609 10.95 11.08 19.75
N SER A 610 11.32 12.28 19.28
CA SER A 610 10.93 13.54 19.92
C SER A 610 9.68 14.16 19.29
N ALA A 611 9.05 15.11 19.99
CA ALA A 611 7.87 15.83 19.51
C ALA A 611 8.24 16.92 18.47
N ARG A 612 9.02 16.55 17.45
CA ARG A 612 9.63 17.43 16.43
C ARG A 612 8.64 18.30 15.65
N GLU A 613 7.34 17.98 15.67
CA GLU A 613 6.31 18.87 15.12
C GLU A 613 6.25 20.21 15.88
N ALA A 614 6.38 20.21 17.21
CA ALA A 614 6.34 21.42 18.04
C ALA A 614 7.59 22.29 17.81
N GLU A 615 8.76 21.66 17.76
CA GLU A 615 10.04 22.28 17.39
C GLU A 615 10.01 22.80 15.94
N GLY A 616 9.27 22.13 15.05
CA GLY A 616 9.01 22.59 13.69
C GLY A 616 8.13 23.84 13.66
N ARG A 617 7.01 23.87 14.40
CA ARG A 617 6.06 24.99 14.37
C ARG A 617 6.67 26.32 14.78
N SER A 618 7.58 26.37 15.76
CA SER A 618 8.29 27.60 16.14
C SER A 618 9.26 28.12 15.07
N ASN A 619 9.72 27.24 14.18
CA ASN A 619 10.61 27.56 13.06
C ASN A 619 9.87 27.74 11.71
N ILE A 620 8.61 27.29 11.60
CA ILE A 620 7.76 27.57 10.44
C ILE A 620 7.40 29.08 10.40
N SER A 621 7.26 29.72 11.56
CA SER A 621 7.05 31.18 11.68
C SER A 621 8.18 32.07 11.17
N SER A 622 9.39 31.54 10.93
CA SER A 622 10.53 32.29 10.38
C SER A 622 10.80 32.01 8.89
N GLY A 623 10.01 31.17 8.23
CA GLY A 623 10.11 30.90 6.79
C GLY A 623 11.30 30.03 6.34
N GLU A 624 12.22 29.66 7.24
CA GLU A 624 13.48 29.00 6.90
C GLU A 624 13.52 27.49 7.25
N LYS A 625 12.63 26.67 6.65
CA LYS A 625 12.92 25.28 6.19
C LYS A 625 11.69 24.59 5.61
N GLU A 626 11.95 23.54 4.82
CA GLU A 626 10.97 22.90 3.96
C GLU A 626 10.21 21.76 4.70
N PRO A 627 8.87 21.75 4.68
CA PRO A 627 8.07 20.85 5.52
C PRO A 627 8.20 19.36 5.16
N HIS A 628 8.68 19.01 3.97
CA HIS A 628 8.95 17.62 3.59
C HIS A 628 9.98 16.94 4.52
N LYS A 629 10.83 17.72 5.20
CA LYS A 629 11.85 17.19 6.14
C LYS A 629 11.24 16.59 7.41
N LEU A 630 9.98 16.93 7.74
CA LEU A 630 9.20 16.27 8.80
C LEU A 630 8.50 14.99 8.32
N LEU A 631 8.45 14.73 7.01
CA LEU A 631 7.88 13.52 6.40
C LEU A 631 8.94 12.42 6.15
N GLN A 632 10.21 12.73 6.39
CA GLN A 632 11.30 11.75 6.47
C GLN A 632 11.37 11.15 7.88
N PRO A 633 11.71 9.86 8.04
CA PRO A 633 11.96 9.26 9.34
C PRO A 633 13.15 9.94 10.04
N VAL A 634 13.13 10.01 11.37
CA VAL A 634 14.19 10.66 12.18
C VAL A 634 15.55 9.99 11.98
N ASP A 635 15.59 8.65 11.96
CA ASP A 635 16.84 7.89 11.91
C ASP A 635 16.75 6.62 11.03
N ARG A 636 17.74 5.73 11.17
CA ARG A 636 17.79 4.42 10.51
C ARG A 636 17.49 3.23 11.43
N THR A 637 17.31 3.44 12.74
CA THR A 637 17.18 2.37 13.75
C THR A 637 15.96 1.51 13.47
N LEU A 638 14.79 2.13 13.30
CA LEU A 638 13.55 1.43 12.93
C LEU A 638 13.67 0.73 11.55
N LYS A 639 14.44 1.30 10.62
CA LYS A 639 14.69 0.66 9.31
C LYS A 639 15.58 -0.58 9.41
N THR A 640 16.64 -0.53 10.21
CA THR A 640 17.53 -1.67 10.47
C THR A 640 16.75 -2.81 11.13
N MET A 641 15.95 -2.51 12.16
CA MET A 641 15.05 -3.48 12.79
C MET A 641 14.08 -4.09 11.77
N ALA A 642 13.46 -3.28 10.91
CA ALA A 642 12.49 -3.78 9.92
C ALA A 642 13.11 -4.69 8.85
N ILE A 643 14.39 -4.47 8.48
CA ILE A 643 15.13 -5.36 7.57
C ILE A 643 15.46 -6.70 8.26
N GLU A 644 15.79 -6.68 9.56
CA GLU A 644 15.96 -7.90 10.37
C GLU A 644 14.62 -8.64 10.53
N PHE A 645 13.53 -7.94 10.82
CA PHE A 645 12.19 -8.54 10.95
C PHE A 645 11.78 -9.25 9.66
N ALA A 646 12.01 -8.62 8.50
CA ALA A 646 11.76 -9.19 7.19
C ALA A 646 12.70 -10.35 6.82
N GLU A 647 13.81 -10.57 7.54
CA GLU A 647 14.74 -11.69 7.31
C GLU A 647 14.19 -12.98 7.92
N TYR A 648 13.67 -12.88 9.15
CA TYR A 648 13.04 -13.99 9.87
C TYR A 648 11.52 -14.07 9.59
N GLN A 649 11.08 -13.51 8.45
CA GLN A 649 9.71 -13.61 7.93
C GLN A 649 8.63 -13.09 8.91
N VAL A 650 8.95 -12.03 9.65
CA VAL A 650 7.99 -11.29 10.49
C VAL A 650 7.48 -10.06 9.74
N SER A 651 6.18 -10.04 9.46
CA SER A 651 5.44 -8.85 8.99
C SER A 651 4.89 -8.06 10.17
N VAL A 652 4.93 -6.73 10.13
CA VAL A 652 4.38 -5.87 11.20
C VAL A 652 3.24 -5.02 10.65
N ASP A 653 2.06 -5.08 11.26
CA ASP A 653 0.96 -4.13 11.03
C ASP A 653 0.78 -3.25 12.28
N VAL A 654 0.55 -1.95 12.10
CA VAL A 654 0.49 -0.97 13.21
C VAL A 654 -0.85 -0.23 13.23
N PHE A 655 -1.59 -0.38 14.32
CA PHE A 655 -2.87 0.26 14.61
C PHE A 655 -2.64 1.47 15.53
N ILE A 656 -2.82 2.68 15.00
CA ILE A 656 -2.50 3.95 15.67
C ILE A 656 -3.78 4.59 16.20
N THR A 657 -4.07 4.35 17.48
CA THR A 657 -5.28 4.78 18.19
C THR A 657 -5.01 6.05 19.00
N THR A 658 -4.88 7.20 18.33
CA THR A 658 -4.31 8.42 18.94
C THR A 658 -5.19 9.66 18.89
N GLN A 659 -5.00 10.54 19.87
CA GLN A 659 -5.56 11.90 19.92
C GLN A 659 -4.47 12.99 19.73
N SER A 660 -3.20 12.62 19.57
CA SER A 660 -2.06 13.55 19.54
C SER A 660 -1.19 13.37 18.28
N TYR A 661 0.05 13.89 18.30
CA TYR A 661 1.10 13.61 17.31
C TYR A 661 1.86 12.35 17.73
N VAL A 662 2.20 11.49 16.78
CA VAL A 662 2.91 10.20 17.01
C VAL A 662 4.08 9.93 16.05
N ASP A 663 4.34 10.85 15.12
CA ASP A 663 5.38 10.76 14.09
C ASP A 663 5.27 9.54 13.15
N ILE A 664 4.14 9.45 12.43
CA ILE A 664 3.86 8.37 11.47
C ILE A 664 4.96 8.25 10.39
N ALA A 665 5.64 9.36 10.05
CA ALA A 665 6.80 9.36 9.15
C ALA A 665 7.93 8.41 9.58
N SER A 666 8.18 8.29 10.90
CA SER A 666 9.16 7.36 11.46
C SER A 666 8.57 5.98 11.73
N VAL A 667 7.39 5.92 12.36
CA VAL A 667 6.70 4.67 12.73
C VAL A 667 6.40 3.79 11.52
N SER A 668 5.96 4.37 10.41
CA SER A 668 5.54 3.64 9.20
C SER A 668 6.65 2.89 8.46
N VAL A 669 7.92 3.19 8.76
CA VAL A 669 9.07 2.51 8.13
C VAL A 669 9.04 1.00 8.38
N VAL A 670 8.57 0.57 9.55
CA VAL A 670 8.51 -0.86 9.94
C VAL A 670 7.45 -1.63 9.13
N PRO A 671 6.16 -1.26 9.12
CA PRO A 671 5.17 -1.90 8.25
C PRO A 671 5.54 -1.81 6.77
N ARG A 672 5.99 -0.65 6.28
CA ARG A 672 6.39 -0.47 4.87
C ARG A 672 7.51 -1.42 4.43
N THR A 673 8.52 -1.65 5.28
CA THR A 673 9.66 -2.52 4.95
C THR A 673 9.34 -4.01 5.17
N THR A 674 8.42 -4.34 6.08
CA THR A 674 8.05 -5.74 6.40
C THR A 674 6.85 -6.27 5.62
N GLY A 675 6.30 -5.49 4.69
CA GLY A 675 5.14 -5.87 3.86
C GLY A 675 3.78 -5.64 4.53
N GLY A 676 3.74 -5.05 5.72
CA GLY A 676 2.52 -4.70 6.45
C GLY A 676 1.91 -3.34 6.08
N GLN A 677 1.05 -2.83 6.96
CA GLN A 677 0.24 -1.61 6.81
C GLN A 677 0.19 -0.78 8.12
N VAL A 678 -0.17 0.50 7.97
CA VAL A 678 -0.57 1.38 9.07
C VAL A 678 -2.08 1.56 9.01
N TYR A 679 -2.76 1.47 10.16
CA TYR A 679 -4.17 1.84 10.34
C TYR A 679 -4.22 3.05 11.27
N TYR A 680 -4.90 4.13 10.89
CA TYR A 680 -4.87 5.39 11.63
C TYR A 680 -6.27 5.80 12.11
N TYR A 681 -6.40 6.02 13.41
CA TYR A 681 -7.65 6.39 14.07
C TYR A 681 -7.43 7.71 14.79
N HIS A 682 -7.75 8.82 14.11
CA HIS A 682 -7.55 10.17 14.65
C HIS A 682 -8.78 11.07 14.45
N PRO A 683 -9.16 11.87 15.47
CA PRO A 683 -8.94 11.55 16.89
C PRO A 683 -9.61 10.20 17.21
N PHE A 684 -8.93 9.33 17.95
CA PHE A 684 -9.54 8.07 18.42
C PHE A 684 -10.61 8.33 19.48
N SER A 685 -11.73 7.62 19.39
CA SER A 685 -12.74 7.51 20.46
C SER A 685 -13.20 6.07 20.65
N ALA A 686 -13.14 5.61 21.90
CA ALA A 686 -13.71 4.33 22.34
C ALA A 686 -15.26 4.24 22.24
N LEU A 687 -15.96 5.29 21.80
CA LEU A 687 -17.41 5.26 21.51
C LEU A 687 -17.73 5.09 20.02
N SER A 688 -17.02 5.77 19.12
CA SER A 688 -17.33 5.76 17.68
C SER A 688 -16.44 4.80 16.86
N ASP A 689 -15.23 4.51 17.34
CA ASP A 689 -14.22 3.78 16.57
C ASP A 689 -14.09 2.27 16.83
N PRO A 690 -14.63 1.64 17.91
CA PRO A 690 -14.53 0.19 18.10
C PRO A 690 -15.03 -0.63 16.91
N ALA A 691 -16.05 -0.13 16.19
CA ALA A 691 -16.56 -0.77 14.98
C ALA A 691 -15.56 -0.73 13.81
N LYS A 692 -14.78 0.35 13.66
CA LYS A 692 -13.71 0.42 12.66
C LYS A 692 -12.54 -0.48 13.07
N LEU A 693 -12.04 -0.31 14.31
CA LEU A 693 -10.90 -1.06 14.84
C LEU A 693 -11.12 -2.58 14.80
N TYR A 694 -12.32 -3.06 15.17
CA TYR A 694 -12.66 -4.48 15.08
C TYR A 694 -12.68 -4.99 13.62
N ASN A 695 -13.35 -4.28 12.70
CA ASN A 695 -13.50 -4.77 11.33
C ASN A 695 -12.19 -4.68 10.53
N ASP A 696 -11.40 -3.62 10.72
CA ASP A 696 -10.09 -3.48 10.09
C ASP A 696 -9.10 -4.56 10.61
N LEU A 697 -9.11 -4.86 11.91
CA LEU A 697 -8.33 -5.97 12.50
C LEU A 697 -8.83 -7.35 12.02
N ARG A 698 -10.15 -7.55 11.97
CA ARG A 698 -10.76 -8.78 11.46
C ARG A 698 -10.36 -9.01 10.01
N TRP A 699 -10.47 -7.98 9.16
CA TRP A 699 -10.08 -8.07 7.75
C TRP A 699 -8.59 -8.40 7.63
N ASN A 700 -7.72 -7.73 8.39
CA ASN A 700 -6.28 -7.98 8.39
C ASN A 700 -5.91 -9.48 8.55
N VAL A 701 -6.58 -10.20 9.45
CA VAL A 701 -6.25 -11.62 9.74
C VAL A 701 -7.07 -12.62 8.92
N THR A 702 -8.30 -12.26 8.49
CA THR A 702 -9.18 -13.17 7.72
C THR A 702 -9.00 -13.09 6.21
N ARG A 703 -8.52 -11.97 5.68
CA ARG A 703 -8.39 -11.76 4.23
C ARG A 703 -7.37 -12.73 3.61
N PRO A 704 -7.57 -13.19 2.36
CA PRO A 704 -6.61 -14.05 1.67
C PRO A 704 -5.21 -13.45 1.65
N GLN A 705 -4.25 -14.20 2.21
CA GLN A 705 -2.87 -13.75 2.38
C GLN A 705 -1.88 -14.92 2.28
N GLY A 706 -0.62 -14.56 2.00
CA GLY A 706 0.51 -15.46 1.88
C GLY A 706 1.69 -14.93 2.69
N PHE A 707 2.47 -15.85 3.24
CA PHE A 707 3.65 -15.59 4.07
C PHE A 707 4.93 -16.07 3.39
N GLU A 708 6.08 -15.65 3.92
CA GLU A 708 7.42 -16.06 3.43
C GLU A 708 7.58 -15.89 1.91
N ALA A 709 6.96 -14.84 1.37
CA ALA A 709 6.68 -14.75 -0.05
C ALA A 709 7.81 -14.04 -0.79
N VAL A 710 8.11 -14.49 -2.01
CA VAL A 710 9.07 -13.85 -2.91
C VAL A 710 8.37 -13.61 -4.24
N MET A 711 8.34 -12.35 -4.67
CA MET A 711 7.73 -11.96 -5.94
C MET A 711 8.79 -11.51 -6.94
N ARG A 712 8.64 -11.96 -8.19
CA ARG A 712 9.48 -11.53 -9.32
C ARG A 712 8.64 -11.37 -10.58
N VAL A 713 8.77 -10.21 -11.21
CA VAL A 713 8.29 -9.97 -12.58
C VAL A 713 9.39 -10.34 -13.59
N ARG A 714 8.98 -10.95 -14.69
CA ARG A 714 9.76 -11.16 -15.91
C ARG A 714 9.01 -10.50 -17.08
N CYS A 715 9.74 -10.08 -18.09
CA CYS A 715 9.23 -9.42 -19.28
C CYS A 715 9.87 -10.06 -20.52
N SER A 716 9.36 -9.71 -21.70
CA SER A 716 9.94 -10.16 -22.96
C SER A 716 11.23 -9.42 -23.29
N GLN A 717 12.11 -10.06 -24.05
CA GLN A 717 13.33 -9.44 -24.56
C GLN A 717 13.01 -8.07 -25.23
N ALA A 718 13.95 -7.12 -25.12
CA ALA A 718 13.81 -5.69 -25.42
C ALA A 718 13.14 -4.82 -24.33
N VAL A 719 12.51 -5.41 -23.31
CA VAL A 719 12.00 -4.70 -22.12
C VAL A 719 12.60 -5.28 -20.84
N GLN A 720 12.96 -4.44 -19.87
CA GLN A 720 13.32 -4.87 -18.51
C GLN A 720 12.50 -4.16 -17.43
N VAL A 721 12.40 -4.81 -16.27
CA VAL A 721 11.96 -4.16 -15.02
C VAL A 721 13.02 -3.14 -14.62
N GLU A 722 12.57 -1.92 -14.32
CA GLU A 722 13.42 -0.86 -13.80
C GLU A 722 13.38 -0.84 -12.27
N GLU A 723 12.20 -0.61 -11.68
CA GLU A 723 12.02 -0.59 -10.24
C GLU A 723 10.65 -1.14 -9.80
N TYR A 724 10.58 -1.56 -8.53
CA TYR A 724 9.39 -1.98 -7.82
C TYR A 724 9.05 -0.91 -6.76
N PHE A 725 7.76 -0.65 -6.53
CA PHE A 725 7.27 0.28 -5.52
C PHE A 725 6.04 -0.27 -4.79
N GLY A 726 6.02 -0.14 -3.46
CA GLY A 726 4.99 -0.70 -2.58
C GLY A 726 5.57 -0.94 -1.18
N ASN A 727 4.99 -1.91 -0.45
CA ASN A 727 5.45 -2.33 0.87
C ASN A 727 6.10 -3.73 0.77
N PHE A 728 7.41 -3.82 0.94
CA PHE A 728 8.23 -5.04 0.86
C PHE A 728 9.66 -4.77 1.35
N CYS A 729 10.45 -5.83 1.54
CA CYS A 729 11.90 -5.74 1.67
C CYS A 729 12.56 -6.07 0.30
N LYS A 730 13.65 -5.40 -0.06
CA LYS A 730 14.36 -5.58 -1.34
C LYS A 730 15.84 -5.83 -1.07
N ARG A 731 16.23 -7.11 -0.96
CA ARG A 731 17.64 -7.55 -0.78
C ARG A 731 18.41 -7.62 -2.09
N ILE A 732 17.72 -7.95 -3.18
CA ILE A 732 18.29 -8.19 -4.51
C ILE A 732 17.57 -7.28 -5.51
N PRO A 733 18.21 -6.74 -6.57
CA PRO A 733 17.54 -5.84 -7.50
C PRO A 733 16.33 -6.42 -8.25
N THR A 734 16.30 -7.75 -8.45
CA THR A 734 15.34 -8.41 -9.35
C THR A 734 14.10 -9.02 -8.67
N ASP A 735 14.17 -9.27 -7.36
CA ASP A 735 13.19 -10.03 -6.58
C ASP A 735 12.86 -9.23 -5.30
N ILE A 736 11.62 -9.26 -4.85
CA ILE A 736 11.19 -8.61 -3.60
C ILE A 736 10.73 -9.64 -2.56
N ASP A 737 11.15 -9.43 -1.31
CA ASP A 737 10.77 -10.25 -0.16
C ASP A 737 9.53 -9.66 0.51
N LEU A 738 8.55 -10.52 0.76
CA LEU A 738 7.22 -10.19 1.27
C LEU A 738 6.92 -11.11 2.47
N PRO A 739 7.36 -10.75 3.69
CA PRO A 739 7.11 -11.54 4.91
C PRO A 739 5.64 -11.89 5.09
N ALA A 740 4.75 -10.95 4.76
CA ALA A 740 3.38 -11.21 4.36
C ALA A 740 2.97 -10.36 3.13
N ILE A 741 2.07 -10.90 2.31
CA ILE A 741 1.33 -10.18 1.27
C ILE A 741 -0.13 -10.62 1.32
N ASP A 742 -1.07 -9.72 1.04
CA ASP A 742 -2.51 -9.98 1.09
C ASP A 742 -3.23 -9.44 -0.15
N CYS A 743 -4.52 -9.77 -0.26
CA CYS A 743 -5.36 -9.47 -1.42
C CYS A 743 -5.50 -7.97 -1.75
N ASP A 744 -5.23 -7.07 -0.81
CA ASP A 744 -5.41 -5.63 -0.98
C ASP A 744 -4.17 -4.94 -1.57
N LYS A 745 -2.99 -5.56 -1.42
CA LYS A 745 -1.68 -4.96 -1.73
C LYS A 745 -1.33 -5.06 -3.22
N THR A 746 -1.18 -3.91 -3.86
CA THR A 746 -0.70 -3.76 -5.24
C THR A 746 0.71 -3.21 -5.27
N ILE A 747 1.60 -3.94 -5.95
CA ILE A 747 2.97 -3.51 -6.24
C ILE A 747 3.00 -2.84 -7.61
N MET A 748 3.53 -1.62 -7.69
CA MET A 748 3.81 -0.95 -8.96
C MET A 748 5.20 -1.35 -9.46
N VAL A 749 5.34 -1.64 -10.75
CA VAL A 749 6.60 -2.07 -11.37
C VAL A 749 6.85 -1.23 -12.62
N THR A 750 7.86 -0.36 -12.61
CA THR A 750 8.21 0.44 -13.79
C THR A 750 9.01 -0.40 -14.79
N LEU A 751 8.82 -0.08 -16.08
CA LEU A 751 9.40 -0.81 -17.19
C LEU A 751 10.17 0.15 -18.10
N LYS A 752 11.33 -0.31 -18.59
CA LYS A 752 12.15 0.43 -19.57
C LYS A 752 12.56 -0.44 -20.74
N HIS A 753 12.84 0.21 -21.87
CA HIS A 753 13.38 -0.43 -23.05
C HIS A 753 14.89 -0.68 -22.91
N ASP A 754 15.31 -1.88 -23.28
CA ASP A 754 16.72 -2.23 -23.50
C ASP A 754 17.05 -2.35 -25.00
N ASP A 755 16.05 -2.65 -25.82
CA ASP A 755 16.17 -2.79 -27.27
C ASP A 755 14.82 -2.43 -27.93
N LYS A 756 14.69 -2.66 -29.24
CA LYS A 756 13.46 -2.45 -30.01
C LYS A 756 12.63 -3.72 -30.06
N LEU A 757 11.31 -3.59 -29.84
CA LEU A 757 10.34 -4.64 -30.13
C LEU A 757 9.97 -4.61 -31.62
N GLN A 758 9.44 -5.71 -32.13
CA GLN A 758 8.97 -5.81 -33.53
C GLN A 758 7.47 -5.47 -33.61
N ASP A 759 7.09 -4.63 -34.57
CA ASP A 759 5.69 -4.22 -34.79
C ASP A 759 4.79 -5.45 -35.05
N GLY A 760 3.60 -5.47 -34.44
CA GLY A 760 2.65 -6.58 -34.60
C GLY A 760 3.01 -7.90 -33.90
N THR A 761 4.16 -7.98 -33.21
CA THR A 761 4.43 -9.08 -32.26
C THR A 761 3.75 -8.84 -30.91
N GLU A 762 3.77 -9.79 -29.97
CA GLU A 762 3.36 -9.55 -28.59
C GLU A 762 4.56 -9.47 -27.64
N CYS A 763 4.50 -8.54 -26.68
CA CYS A 763 5.38 -8.46 -25.53
C CYS A 763 4.63 -9.02 -24.31
N ALA A 764 5.20 -10.07 -23.70
CA ALA A 764 4.64 -10.75 -22.53
C ALA A 764 5.34 -10.35 -21.23
N PHE A 765 4.54 -10.29 -20.16
CA PHE A 765 4.93 -10.06 -18.77
C PHE A 765 4.46 -11.24 -17.93
N GLN A 766 5.30 -11.71 -17.01
CA GLN A 766 4.97 -12.81 -16.10
C GLN A 766 5.37 -12.44 -14.68
N CYS A 767 4.38 -12.25 -13.81
CA CYS A 767 4.60 -12.24 -12.37
C CYS A 767 4.60 -13.67 -11.85
N ALA A 768 5.58 -14.01 -11.01
CA ALA A 768 5.55 -15.21 -10.19
C ALA A 768 5.68 -14.82 -8.72
N LEU A 769 4.76 -15.33 -7.90
CA LEU A 769 4.74 -15.21 -6.44
C LEU A 769 4.92 -16.61 -5.84
N LEU A 770 6.10 -16.92 -5.32
CA LEU A 770 6.30 -18.07 -4.43
C LEU A 770 5.85 -17.66 -3.03
N TYR A 771 4.98 -18.42 -2.37
CA TYR A 771 4.49 -18.09 -1.02
C TYR A 771 4.03 -19.31 -0.23
N THR A 772 3.93 -19.15 1.09
CA THR A 772 3.29 -20.10 2.01
C THR A 772 1.88 -19.59 2.30
N SER A 773 0.86 -20.39 1.98
CA SER A 773 -0.54 -20.05 2.30
C SER A 773 -0.82 -20.16 3.80
N VAL A 774 -1.90 -19.52 4.29
CA VAL A 774 -2.38 -19.62 5.69
C VAL A 774 -2.65 -21.06 6.17
N TYR A 775 -2.74 -22.03 5.25
CA TYR A 775 -2.94 -23.45 5.52
C TYR A 775 -1.63 -24.27 5.49
N GLY A 776 -0.46 -23.64 5.54
CA GLY A 776 0.84 -24.31 5.55
C GLY A 776 1.25 -24.94 4.21
N GLN A 777 0.58 -24.60 3.10
CA GLN A 777 0.95 -25.11 1.77
C GLN A 777 1.82 -24.09 1.02
N ARG A 778 3.00 -24.53 0.57
CA ARG A 778 3.89 -23.74 -0.31
C ARG A 778 3.38 -23.82 -1.76
N ARG A 779 3.13 -22.67 -2.39
CA ARG A 779 2.58 -22.55 -3.75
C ARG A 779 3.34 -21.50 -4.56
N ILE A 780 3.26 -21.61 -5.88
CA ILE A 780 3.78 -20.62 -6.83
C ILE A 780 2.61 -20.12 -7.68
N ARG A 781 2.05 -18.94 -7.36
CA ARG A 781 1.06 -18.29 -8.23
C ARG A 781 1.78 -17.61 -9.38
N VAL A 782 1.38 -17.90 -10.61
CA VAL A 782 1.93 -17.30 -11.83
C VAL A 782 0.80 -16.60 -12.58
N SER A 783 1.01 -15.33 -12.91
CA SER A 783 0.09 -14.52 -13.72
C SER A 783 0.85 -13.97 -14.93
N THR A 784 0.40 -14.32 -16.13
CA THR A 784 1.02 -13.96 -17.40
C THR A 784 0.08 -13.09 -18.23
N LEU A 785 0.59 -11.96 -18.73
CA LEU A 785 -0.11 -10.97 -19.54
C LEU A 785 0.67 -10.76 -20.83
N SER A 786 0.08 -11.05 -21.99
CA SER A 786 0.66 -10.77 -23.31
C SER A 786 -0.12 -9.67 -24.01
N LEU A 787 0.61 -8.65 -24.50
CA LEU A 787 0.07 -7.43 -25.11
C LEU A 787 0.76 -7.16 -26.46
N PRO A 788 0.03 -6.73 -27.50
CA PRO A 788 0.61 -6.47 -28.82
C PRO A 788 1.51 -5.23 -28.86
N CYS A 789 2.52 -5.26 -29.72
CA CYS A 789 3.50 -4.20 -29.94
C CYS A 789 3.07 -3.26 -31.08
N THR A 790 3.28 -1.95 -30.92
CA THR A 790 2.89 -0.92 -31.89
C THR A 790 3.98 0.14 -32.09
N THR A 791 4.22 0.50 -33.36
CA THR A 791 4.98 1.67 -33.81
C THR A 791 4.12 2.95 -33.91
N MET A 792 2.79 2.82 -33.89
CA MET A 792 1.85 3.92 -34.04
C MET A 792 1.53 4.60 -32.71
N LEU A 793 1.95 5.86 -32.54
CA LEU A 793 1.71 6.68 -31.34
C LEU A 793 0.22 6.82 -31.01
N SER A 794 -0.63 6.96 -32.03
CA SER A 794 -2.09 7.08 -31.87
C SER A 794 -2.75 5.83 -31.28
N ASN A 795 -2.12 4.65 -31.39
CA ASN A 795 -2.59 3.44 -30.74
C ASN A 795 -2.28 3.42 -29.23
N LEU A 796 -1.18 4.03 -28.79
CA LEU A 796 -0.88 4.17 -27.36
C LEU A 796 -1.97 4.98 -26.66
N PHE A 797 -2.37 6.12 -27.25
CA PHE A 797 -3.45 6.96 -26.72
C PHE A 797 -4.86 6.33 -26.77
N ARG A 798 -5.07 5.32 -27.62
CA ARG A 798 -6.33 4.51 -27.65
C ARG A 798 -6.33 3.37 -26.63
N SER A 799 -5.15 2.89 -26.23
CA SER A 799 -4.98 1.69 -25.40
C SER A 799 -4.46 1.96 -23.99
N ALA A 800 -4.20 3.23 -23.65
CA ALA A 800 -3.84 3.67 -22.31
C ALA A 800 -4.96 3.35 -21.30
N ASP A 801 -4.62 2.68 -20.20
CA ASP A 801 -5.54 2.40 -19.09
C ASP A 801 -5.53 3.60 -18.13
N LEU A 802 -6.61 4.40 -18.13
CA LEU A 802 -6.75 5.62 -17.34
C LEU A 802 -6.51 5.40 -15.84
N ASP A 803 -7.16 4.39 -15.27
CA ASP A 803 -7.15 4.13 -13.83
C ASP A 803 -5.73 3.70 -13.39
N THR A 804 -5.03 2.96 -14.26
CA THR A 804 -3.65 2.48 -14.06
C THR A 804 -2.62 3.60 -14.28
N GLN A 805 -2.79 4.43 -15.32
CA GLN A 805 -2.00 5.66 -15.55
C GLN A 805 -2.12 6.60 -14.34
N PHE A 806 -3.34 6.86 -13.88
CA PHE A 806 -3.57 7.70 -12.70
C PHE A 806 -3.03 7.05 -11.41
N SER A 807 -3.13 5.73 -11.26
CA SER A 807 -2.51 5.01 -10.14
C SER A 807 -0.99 5.20 -10.09
N CYS A 808 -0.32 5.28 -11.24
CA CYS A 808 1.10 5.64 -11.31
C CYS A 808 1.35 7.08 -10.82
N PHE A 809 0.58 8.07 -11.29
CA PHE A 809 0.72 9.47 -10.85
C PHE A 809 0.54 9.59 -9.32
N LEU A 810 -0.49 8.94 -8.78
CA LEU A 810 -0.81 8.91 -7.36
C LEU A 810 0.35 8.31 -6.53
N LYS A 811 0.88 7.16 -6.95
CA LYS A 811 2.00 6.50 -6.27
C LYS A 811 3.32 7.28 -6.42
N GLN A 812 3.61 7.84 -7.60
CA GLN A 812 4.78 8.68 -7.83
C GLN A 812 4.77 9.91 -6.92
N ALA A 813 3.64 10.64 -6.83
CA ALA A 813 3.50 11.75 -5.91
C ALA A 813 3.77 11.34 -4.45
N ALA A 814 3.22 10.21 -3.99
CA ALA A 814 3.48 9.70 -2.64
C ALA A 814 4.96 9.30 -2.39
N ILE A 815 5.70 8.89 -3.42
CA ILE A 815 7.13 8.60 -3.35
C ILE A 815 7.96 9.90 -3.25
N GLU A 816 7.58 10.95 -3.99
CA GLU A 816 8.32 12.21 -4.08
C GLU A 816 8.06 13.17 -2.90
N ILE A 817 6.85 13.18 -2.32
CA ILE A 817 6.45 14.10 -1.24
C ILE A 817 7.44 14.15 -0.04
N PRO A 818 8.02 13.04 0.45
CA PRO A 818 9.02 13.10 1.52
C PRO A 818 10.36 13.75 1.10
N SER A 819 10.72 13.70 -0.18
CA SER A 819 12.03 14.14 -0.70
C SER A 819 12.01 15.50 -1.40
N SER A 820 10.84 16.06 -1.69
CA SER A 820 10.70 17.26 -2.52
C SER A 820 9.60 18.20 -2.00
N PRO A 821 9.72 19.53 -2.20
CA PRO A 821 8.67 20.48 -1.81
C PRO A 821 7.32 20.20 -2.48
N LEU A 822 6.22 20.35 -1.75
CA LEU A 822 4.86 20.12 -2.26
C LEU A 822 4.49 21.01 -3.46
N VAL A 823 5.19 22.14 -3.66
CA VAL A 823 5.05 22.96 -4.89
C VAL A 823 5.62 22.20 -6.09
N GLN A 824 6.86 21.71 -5.98
CA GLN A 824 7.56 20.98 -7.03
C GLN A 824 6.80 19.72 -7.45
N VAL A 825 6.32 18.90 -6.49
CA VAL A 825 5.57 17.67 -6.80
C VAL A 825 4.23 17.98 -7.50
N ARG A 826 3.53 19.04 -7.09
CA ARG A 826 2.33 19.52 -7.80
C ARG A 826 2.66 19.97 -9.23
N GLU A 827 3.76 20.68 -9.43
CA GLU A 827 4.23 21.10 -10.76
C GLU A 827 4.65 19.90 -11.62
N GLN A 828 5.32 18.89 -11.06
CA GLN A 828 5.69 17.65 -11.76
C GLN A 828 4.45 16.89 -12.25
N VAL A 829 3.49 16.63 -11.35
CA VAL A 829 2.21 15.97 -11.66
C VAL A 829 1.39 16.76 -12.69
N THR A 830 1.34 18.09 -12.57
CA THR A 830 0.65 18.96 -13.55
C THR A 830 1.35 18.92 -14.91
N ASN A 831 2.68 18.99 -14.95
CA ASN A 831 3.46 18.97 -16.18
C ASN A 831 3.38 17.61 -16.89
N LEU A 832 3.31 16.50 -16.17
CA LEU A 832 3.12 15.17 -16.75
C LEU A 832 1.78 15.07 -17.50
N CYS A 833 0.69 15.53 -16.87
CA CYS A 833 -0.63 15.64 -17.51
C CYS A 833 -0.59 16.54 -18.76
N ILE A 834 0.04 17.73 -18.67
CA ILE A 834 0.21 18.64 -19.80
C ILE A 834 1.02 18.00 -20.94
N ASN A 835 2.10 17.28 -20.63
CA ASN A 835 2.99 16.69 -21.64
C ASN A 835 2.29 15.61 -22.47
N ILE A 836 1.52 14.73 -21.81
CA ILE A 836 0.73 13.66 -22.45
C ILE A 836 -0.32 14.28 -23.40
N LEU A 837 -1.06 15.29 -22.93
CA LEU A 837 -2.10 15.95 -23.73
C LEU A 837 -1.53 16.83 -24.85
N HIS A 838 -0.38 17.48 -24.62
CA HIS A 838 0.39 18.16 -25.66
C HIS A 838 0.86 17.19 -26.74
N SER A 839 1.39 16.03 -26.38
CA SER A 839 1.82 15.00 -27.34
C SER A 839 0.64 14.52 -28.20
N TYR A 840 -0.49 14.19 -27.59
CA TYR A 840 -1.71 13.84 -28.33
C TYR A 840 -2.14 14.97 -29.29
N ARG A 841 -2.17 16.22 -28.80
CA ARG A 841 -2.55 17.40 -29.60
C ARG A 841 -1.60 17.67 -30.78
N LYS A 842 -0.31 17.38 -30.62
CA LYS A 842 0.74 17.63 -31.61
C LYS A 842 0.85 16.54 -32.68
N PHE A 843 0.66 15.28 -32.30
CA PHE A 843 0.96 14.13 -33.17
C PHE A 843 -0.23 13.25 -33.55
N CYS A 844 -1.37 13.35 -32.85
CA CYS A 844 -2.51 12.44 -33.03
C CYS A 844 -3.84 13.12 -33.35
N ALA A 845 -4.04 14.37 -32.88
CA ALA A 845 -5.24 15.13 -33.19
C ALA A 845 -5.26 15.58 -34.67
N THR A 846 -6.41 15.43 -35.32
CA THR A 846 -6.66 16.00 -36.65
C THR A 846 -6.61 17.53 -36.64
N VAL A 847 -6.49 18.15 -37.82
CA VAL A 847 -6.44 19.61 -37.99
C VAL A 847 -7.72 20.24 -37.43
N SER A 848 -7.62 20.73 -36.20
CA SER A 848 -8.70 21.31 -35.38
C SER A 848 -8.21 22.66 -34.85
N SER A 849 -9.09 23.66 -34.73
CA SER A 849 -8.69 25.04 -34.47
C SER A 849 -7.86 25.18 -33.18
N SER A 850 -6.89 26.09 -33.16
CA SER A 850 -5.91 26.21 -32.06
C SER A 850 -6.59 26.36 -30.70
N GLY A 851 -7.62 27.20 -30.60
CA GLY A 851 -8.42 27.46 -29.39
C GLY A 851 -9.32 26.32 -28.89
N GLN A 852 -9.28 25.12 -29.51
CA GLN A 852 -9.94 23.91 -29.00
C GLN A 852 -8.95 23.03 -28.21
N LEU A 853 -9.36 22.65 -26.99
CA LEU A 853 -8.71 21.60 -26.20
C LEU A 853 -9.20 20.22 -26.68
N ILE A 854 -8.37 19.52 -27.44
CA ILE A 854 -8.67 18.15 -27.90
C ILE A 854 -8.02 17.17 -26.91
N LEU A 855 -8.83 16.28 -26.33
CA LEU A 855 -8.41 15.23 -25.41
C LEU A 855 -8.53 13.85 -26.09
N PRO A 856 -7.66 12.87 -25.78
CA PRO A 856 -7.88 11.49 -26.19
C PRO A 856 -8.98 10.87 -25.34
N GLU A 857 -9.91 10.16 -25.96
CA GLU A 857 -11.10 9.58 -25.29
C GLU A 857 -10.74 8.74 -24.05
N ALA A 858 -9.70 7.90 -24.16
CA ALA A 858 -9.23 7.05 -23.06
C ALA A 858 -8.69 7.84 -21.85
N LEU A 859 -8.20 9.08 -22.02
CA LEU A 859 -7.65 9.90 -20.92
C LEU A 859 -8.42 11.20 -20.69
N LYS A 860 -9.68 11.30 -21.14
CA LYS A 860 -10.50 12.53 -21.04
C LYS A 860 -10.72 13.03 -19.61
N LEU A 861 -10.66 12.14 -18.61
CA LEU A 861 -10.76 12.47 -17.18
C LEU A 861 -9.40 12.67 -16.50
N LEU A 862 -8.27 12.44 -17.19
CA LEU A 862 -6.94 12.64 -16.61
C LEU A 862 -6.74 14.06 -16.05
N PRO A 863 -7.19 15.16 -16.69
CA PRO A 863 -7.15 16.50 -16.07
C PRO A 863 -7.90 16.59 -14.73
N LEU A 864 -9.07 15.94 -14.62
CA LEU A 864 -9.91 15.96 -13.42
C LEU A 864 -9.24 15.21 -12.26
N TYR A 865 -8.71 14.01 -12.51
CA TYR A 865 -8.01 13.23 -11.50
C TYR A 865 -6.66 13.86 -11.12
N THR A 866 -5.98 14.52 -12.07
CA THR A 866 -4.78 15.33 -11.80
C THR A 866 -5.12 16.49 -10.84
N LEU A 867 -6.20 17.23 -11.08
CA LEU A 867 -6.66 18.31 -10.18
C LEU A 867 -7.06 17.79 -8.80
N ALA A 868 -7.77 16.65 -8.74
CA ALA A 868 -8.17 16.00 -7.49
C ALA A 868 -6.96 15.56 -6.66
N LEU A 869 -5.94 14.95 -7.29
CA LEU A 869 -4.66 14.61 -6.67
C LEU A 869 -3.95 15.85 -6.10
N ILE A 870 -3.90 16.96 -6.86
CA ILE A 870 -3.30 18.24 -6.43
C ILE A 870 -4.02 18.85 -5.20
N LYS A 871 -5.32 18.60 -5.03
CA LYS A 871 -6.12 19.02 -3.86
C LYS A 871 -6.16 17.99 -2.71
N SER A 872 -5.68 16.77 -2.93
CA SER A 872 -5.70 15.68 -1.95
C SER A 872 -4.77 15.92 -0.75
N ILE A 873 -4.92 15.11 0.31
CA ILE A 873 -4.16 15.21 1.58
C ILE A 873 -2.64 15.19 1.37
N GLY A 874 -2.14 14.47 0.36
CA GLY A 874 -0.72 14.44 0.03
C GLY A 874 -0.16 15.81 -0.38
N LEU A 875 -0.88 16.54 -1.23
CA LEU A 875 -0.37 17.71 -1.97
C LEU A 875 -0.98 19.06 -1.58
N ARG A 876 -2.11 19.09 -0.84
CA ARG A 876 -2.63 20.34 -0.26
C ARG A 876 -1.65 20.93 0.76
N SER A 877 -1.63 22.25 0.86
CA SER A 877 -0.66 22.99 1.69
C SER A 877 -0.94 22.89 3.20
N ASP A 878 -2.19 22.64 3.56
CA ASP A 878 -2.72 22.44 4.92
C ASP A 878 -2.70 20.95 5.33
N GLY A 879 -3.18 20.61 6.53
CA GLY A 879 -3.23 19.24 7.05
C GLY A 879 -1.98 18.82 7.85
N ARG A 880 -2.19 17.95 8.84
CA ARG A 880 -1.20 17.54 9.84
C ARG A 880 -0.06 16.72 9.21
N ILE A 881 1.11 16.74 9.84
CA ILE A 881 2.25 15.91 9.43
C ILE A 881 1.86 14.42 9.42
N ASP A 882 1.24 13.93 10.51
CA ASP A 882 0.78 12.54 10.60
C ASP A 882 -0.31 12.17 9.58
N GLU A 883 -1.25 13.07 9.27
CA GLU A 883 -2.28 12.84 8.23
C GLU A 883 -1.66 12.63 6.85
N ARG A 884 -0.69 13.49 6.50
CA ARG A 884 0.04 13.39 5.22
C ARG A 884 0.95 12.16 5.19
N SER A 885 1.63 11.85 6.29
CA SER A 885 2.44 10.63 6.44
C SER A 885 1.60 9.35 6.34
N PHE A 886 0.40 9.34 6.91
CA PHE A 886 -0.55 8.24 6.77
C PHE A 886 -0.99 8.08 5.30
N TRP A 887 -1.44 9.16 4.66
CA TRP A 887 -1.86 9.13 3.24
C TRP A 887 -0.78 8.57 2.31
N ILE A 888 0.49 8.97 2.50
CA ILE A 888 1.63 8.42 1.74
C ILE A 888 1.74 6.90 1.90
N ASN A 889 1.65 6.40 3.13
CA ASN A 889 1.79 4.96 3.42
C ASN A 889 0.55 4.14 3.07
N TYR A 890 -0.62 4.77 2.94
CA TYR A 890 -1.83 4.15 2.40
C TYR A 890 -1.79 4.05 0.88
N VAL A 891 -1.33 5.09 0.18
CA VAL A 891 -1.20 5.13 -1.30
C VAL A 891 -0.21 4.11 -1.84
N LEU A 892 0.92 3.87 -1.17
CA LEU A 892 1.98 2.98 -1.64
C LEU A 892 1.49 1.54 -1.95
N PRO A 893 0.76 0.84 -1.07
CA PRO A 893 0.16 -0.47 -1.37
C PRO A 893 -1.21 -0.40 -2.08
N LEU A 894 -1.85 0.77 -2.20
CA LEU A 894 -3.24 0.93 -2.69
C LEU A 894 -3.51 0.27 -4.05
N SER A 895 -4.68 -0.34 -4.20
CA SER A 895 -5.13 -0.95 -5.46
C SER A 895 -5.66 0.06 -6.47
N THR A 896 -5.57 -0.28 -7.75
CA THR A 896 -6.04 0.56 -8.87
C THR A 896 -7.53 0.92 -8.77
N GLN A 897 -8.35 0.00 -8.24
CA GLN A 897 -9.78 0.22 -7.98
C GLN A 897 -10.05 1.31 -6.91
N LEU A 898 -9.13 1.48 -5.95
CA LEU A 898 -9.28 2.43 -4.84
C LEU A 898 -8.51 3.75 -5.05
N ALA A 899 -7.65 3.83 -6.07
CA ALA A 899 -6.85 5.00 -6.39
C ALA A 899 -7.69 6.26 -6.69
N ILE A 900 -8.77 6.12 -7.46
CA ILE A 900 -9.65 7.25 -7.83
C ILE A 900 -10.54 7.67 -6.64
N PRO A 901 -11.29 6.77 -5.95
CA PRO A 901 -12.10 7.13 -4.79
C PRO A 901 -11.37 7.88 -3.67
N LEU A 902 -10.06 7.66 -3.49
CA LEU A 902 -9.25 8.36 -2.49
C LEU A 902 -9.06 9.86 -2.76
N VAL A 903 -9.11 10.30 -4.04
CA VAL A 903 -8.91 11.71 -4.41
C VAL A 903 -10.15 12.36 -5.02
N TYR A 904 -10.96 11.60 -5.75
CA TYR A 904 -12.25 12.01 -6.30
C TYR A 904 -13.34 11.14 -5.65
N PRO A 905 -13.74 11.47 -4.40
CA PRO A 905 -14.71 10.70 -3.63
C PRO A 905 -16.10 10.63 -4.28
N ARG A 906 -16.91 9.66 -3.85
CA ARG A 906 -18.31 9.53 -4.30
C ARG A 906 -19.21 10.33 -3.35
N MET A 907 -19.88 11.37 -3.86
CA MET A 907 -20.94 12.10 -3.13
C MET A 907 -22.33 11.66 -3.61
N ILE A 908 -23.27 11.47 -2.70
CA ILE A 908 -24.70 11.24 -2.98
C ILE A 908 -25.57 12.05 -2.02
N SER A 909 -26.72 12.56 -2.49
CA SER A 909 -27.78 13.03 -1.58
C SER A 909 -28.50 11.85 -0.93
N ILE A 910 -28.75 11.96 0.38
CA ILE A 910 -29.36 10.91 1.20
C ILE A 910 -30.70 11.30 1.86
N HIS A 911 -31.11 12.56 1.72
CA HIS A 911 -32.41 13.05 2.18
C HIS A 911 -33.58 12.51 1.32
N ASP A 912 -33.29 12.20 0.06
CA ASP A 912 -34.22 11.90 -1.03
C ASP A 912 -34.15 10.43 -1.52
N LEU A 913 -33.47 9.52 -0.79
CA LEU A 913 -33.24 8.13 -1.24
C LEU A 913 -34.51 7.37 -1.63
N ASN A 914 -35.64 7.64 -0.96
CA ASN A 914 -36.91 6.95 -1.21
C ASN A 914 -37.56 7.36 -2.54
N SER A 915 -37.29 8.57 -3.04
CA SER A 915 -37.80 9.09 -4.32
C SER A 915 -36.89 8.78 -5.50
N LYS A 916 -35.68 8.23 -5.27
CA LYS A 916 -34.78 7.84 -6.35
C LYS A 916 -35.13 6.46 -6.90
N GLU A 917 -35.59 6.45 -8.14
CA GLU A 917 -35.40 5.31 -9.05
C GLU A 917 -33.90 4.97 -9.11
N THR A 918 -33.58 3.69 -9.24
CA THR A 918 -32.26 3.17 -8.88
C THR A 918 -31.70 2.13 -9.87
N ASP A 919 -32.41 1.87 -10.98
CA ASP A 919 -31.99 0.99 -12.09
C ASP A 919 -31.44 -0.39 -11.67
N GLY A 920 -31.96 -0.94 -10.57
CA GLY A 920 -31.52 -2.20 -9.97
C GLY A 920 -30.25 -2.11 -9.12
N CYS A 921 -29.53 -0.98 -9.14
CA CYS A 921 -28.38 -0.69 -8.28
C CYS A 921 -28.84 -0.21 -6.89
N VAL A 922 -28.20 -0.67 -5.82
CA VAL A 922 -28.51 -0.21 -4.45
C VAL A 922 -28.00 1.23 -4.23
N ILE A 923 -26.82 1.57 -4.77
CA ILE A 923 -26.21 2.90 -4.61
C ILE A 923 -26.78 3.87 -5.67
N PRO A 924 -27.33 5.04 -5.27
CA PRO A 924 -27.75 6.07 -6.21
C PRO A 924 -26.61 6.66 -7.05
N HIS A 925 -26.95 7.31 -8.17
CA HIS A 925 -25.98 8.06 -8.97
C HIS A 925 -25.21 9.11 -8.14
N ALA A 926 -23.91 9.21 -8.43
CA ALA A 926 -23.02 10.17 -7.80
C ALA A 926 -23.29 11.59 -8.28
N ILE A 927 -23.23 12.55 -7.36
CA ILE A 927 -23.33 13.98 -7.60
C ILE A 927 -21.91 14.54 -7.83
N PRO A 928 -21.68 15.45 -8.80
CA PRO A 928 -20.37 16.07 -8.99
C PRO A 928 -19.84 16.78 -7.74
N LEU A 929 -18.51 16.80 -7.58
CA LEU A 929 -17.83 17.37 -6.41
C LEU A 929 -17.69 18.90 -6.50
N CYS A 930 -18.83 19.58 -6.51
CA CYS A 930 -18.99 21.02 -6.61
C CYS A 930 -20.06 21.51 -5.62
N SER A 931 -19.79 22.61 -4.91
CA SER A 931 -20.72 23.16 -3.91
C SER A 931 -22.02 23.70 -4.50
N GLU A 932 -22.09 23.97 -5.82
CA GLU A 932 -23.33 24.32 -6.52
C GLU A 932 -24.40 23.21 -6.44
N HIS A 933 -24.03 21.97 -6.12
CA HIS A 933 -24.96 20.85 -5.91
C HIS A 933 -25.28 20.57 -4.43
N VAL A 934 -24.78 21.38 -3.49
CA VAL A 934 -24.95 21.20 -2.04
C VAL A 934 -25.90 22.28 -1.49
N SER A 935 -27.18 21.93 -1.34
CA SER A 935 -28.22 22.84 -0.84
C SER A 935 -28.31 22.83 0.70
N ASP A 936 -28.95 23.88 1.25
CA ASP A 936 -29.07 24.04 2.72
C ASP A 936 -30.26 23.28 3.32
N ASP A 937 -31.21 22.84 2.49
CA ASP A 937 -32.31 21.92 2.84
C ASP A 937 -31.93 20.44 2.63
N GLY A 938 -30.74 20.17 2.09
CA GLY A 938 -30.27 18.83 1.75
C GLY A 938 -29.39 18.17 2.82
N ILE A 939 -29.40 16.84 2.80
CA ILE A 939 -28.45 15.95 3.48
C ILE A 939 -27.66 15.14 2.46
N TYR A 940 -26.33 15.06 2.65
CA TYR A 940 -25.38 14.46 1.71
C TYR A 940 -24.41 13.50 2.41
N LEU A 941 -24.09 12.39 1.74
CA LEU A 941 -23.05 11.43 2.12
C LEU A 941 -21.90 11.54 1.12
N LEU A 942 -20.66 11.62 1.60
CA LEU A 942 -19.45 11.58 0.79
C LEU A 942 -18.49 10.51 1.33
N GLU A 943 -18.07 9.58 0.49
CA GLU A 943 -17.11 8.51 0.84
C GLU A 943 -15.83 8.58 0.00
N ASN A 944 -14.69 8.49 0.68
CA ASN A 944 -13.33 8.55 0.12
C ASN A 944 -12.57 7.22 0.22
N GLY A 945 -13.26 6.12 0.51
CA GLY A 945 -12.67 4.80 0.79
C GLY A 945 -11.99 4.61 2.15
N GLU A 946 -11.96 5.62 3.03
CA GLU A 946 -11.47 5.52 4.42
C GLU A 946 -12.56 5.85 5.46
N ASP A 947 -13.33 6.91 5.18
CA ASP A 947 -14.41 7.49 5.99
C ASP A 947 -15.67 7.75 5.13
N CYS A 948 -16.80 7.93 5.82
CA CYS A 948 -18.05 8.48 5.31
C CYS A 948 -18.35 9.80 6.01
N LEU A 949 -18.23 10.92 5.29
CA LEU A 949 -18.67 12.24 5.76
C LEU A 949 -20.17 12.41 5.52
N VAL A 950 -20.92 12.82 6.54
CA VAL A 950 -22.35 13.14 6.44
C VAL A 950 -22.53 14.64 6.66
N TYR A 951 -22.79 15.38 5.59
CA TYR A 951 -23.11 16.81 5.66
C TYR A 951 -24.61 17.04 5.78
N ILE A 952 -24.98 17.93 6.69
CA ILE A 952 -26.37 18.33 6.94
C ILE A 952 -26.46 19.86 6.81
N GLY A 953 -27.33 20.33 5.91
CA GLY A 953 -27.66 21.76 5.80
C GLY A 953 -28.53 22.26 6.96
N ASN A 954 -28.63 23.59 7.13
CA ASN A 954 -29.31 24.19 8.28
C ASN A 954 -30.85 24.27 8.13
N SER A 955 -31.36 24.14 6.90
CA SER A 955 -32.78 24.31 6.54
C SER A 955 -33.48 22.98 6.23
N VAL A 956 -32.87 21.85 6.62
CA VAL A 956 -33.37 20.48 6.40
C VAL A 956 -34.67 20.23 7.18
N ASP A 957 -35.62 19.55 6.55
CA ASP A 957 -36.90 19.13 7.18
C ASP A 957 -36.66 18.30 8.47
N PRO A 958 -37.18 18.73 9.63
CA PRO A 958 -37.11 18.00 10.89
C PRO A 958 -37.66 16.56 10.83
N ASP A 959 -38.60 16.25 9.94
CA ASP A 959 -39.08 14.87 9.76
C ASP A 959 -38.02 13.98 9.09
N ILE A 960 -37.21 14.52 8.18
CA ILE A 960 -36.04 13.83 7.60
C ILE A 960 -34.97 13.63 8.66
N ILE A 961 -34.68 14.66 9.49
CA ILE A 961 -33.75 14.56 10.62
C ILE A 961 -34.20 13.44 11.58
N ARG A 962 -35.47 13.43 11.97
CA ARG A 962 -36.08 12.41 12.83
C ARG A 962 -36.01 11.01 12.21
N LYS A 963 -36.28 10.87 10.91
CA LYS A 963 -36.20 9.58 10.20
C LYS A 963 -34.78 9.03 10.14
N LEU A 964 -33.77 9.87 9.90
CA LEU A 964 -32.38 9.41 9.67
C LEU A 964 -31.53 9.36 10.95
N PHE A 965 -31.73 10.28 11.89
CA PHE A 965 -30.88 10.45 13.08
C PHE A 965 -31.60 10.15 14.39
N GLY A 966 -32.94 10.06 14.40
CA GLY A 966 -33.74 9.70 15.59
C GLY A 966 -33.98 10.85 16.58
N VAL A 967 -33.56 12.07 16.23
CA VAL A 967 -33.64 13.29 17.06
C VAL A 967 -34.54 14.35 16.43
N SER A 968 -34.92 15.38 17.18
CA SER A 968 -35.86 16.41 16.72
C SER A 968 -35.20 17.63 16.07
N SER A 969 -33.90 17.85 16.33
CA SER A 969 -33.13 19.00 15.84
C SER A 969 -31.67 18.62 15.51
N LEU A 970 -30.96 19.52 14.82
CA LEU A 970 -29.54 19.33 14.50
C LEU A 970 -28.61 19.42 15.71
N ASP A 971 -29.02 20.15 16.76
CA ASP A 971 -28.23 20.36 17.97
C ASP A 971 -28.22 19.12 18.88
N GLU A 972 -29.29 18.33 18.84
CA GLU A 972 -29.39 17.02 19.51
C GLU A 972 -28.42 15.97 18.94
N ILE A 973 -27.94 16.10 17.69
CA ILE A 973 -27.06 15.10 17.07
C ILE A 973 -25.66 15.15 17.71
N PRO A 974 -25.18 14.07 18.37
CA PRO A 974 -23.87 14.04 19.01
C PRO A 974 -22.72 14.15 18.02
N THR A 975 -21.66 14.87 18.39
CA THR A 975 -20.42 15.01 17.59
C THR A 975 -19.76 13.66 17.28
N GLN A 976 -19.88 12.69 18.20
CA GLN A 976 -19.40 11.32 18.01
C GLN A 976 -20.53 10.45 17.47
N PHE A 977 -20.84 10.64 16.19
CA PHE A 977 -21.95 9.97 15.52
C PHE A 977 -21.65 8.48 15.23
N VAL A 978 -22.60 7.61 15.58
CA VAL A 978 -22.63 6.19 15.19
C VAL A 978 -23.92 5.95 14.41
N LEU A 979 -23.82 5.36 13.23
CA LEU A 979 -24.97 5.03 12.39
C LEU A 979 -25.87 4.02 13.12
N GLN A 980 -27.16 4.35 13.21
CA GLN A 980 -28.21 3.44 13.67
C GLN A 980 -29.19 3.14 12.53
N GLN A 981 -29.95 2.05 12.67
CA GLN A 981 -31.03 1.70 11.76
C GLN A 981 -32.37 1.84 12.47
N TYR A 982 -33.13 2.86 12.10
CA TYR A 982 -34.45 3.14 12.67
C TYR A 982 -35.57 2.42 11.92
N GLY A 983 -36.73 2.31 12.57
CA GLY A 983 -37.90 1.55 12.09
C GLY A 983 -38.66 2.15 10.89
N ASN A 984 -37.98 2.88 9.98
CA ASN A 984 -38.60 3.55 8.83
C ASN A 984 -37.86 3.24 7.50
N PRO A 985 -38.50 3.40 6.33
CA PRO A 985 -37.88 3.05 5.04
C PRO A 985 -36.62 3.85 4.71
N LEU A 986 -36.56 5.14 5.06
CA LEU A 986 -35.45 6.02 4.70
C LEU A 986 -34.15 5.61 5.42
N SER A 987 -34.24 5.32 6.73
CA SER A 987 -33.10 4.83 7.51
C SER A 987 -32.65 3.43 7.08
N LYS A 988 -33.58 2.54 6.68
CA LYS A 988 -33.24 1.23 6.10
C LYS A 988 -32.49 1.38 4.78
N LYS A 989 -33.02 2.16 3.81
CA LYS A 989 -32.35 2.39 2.52
C LYS A 989 -30.98 3.06 2.69
N LEU A 990 -30.81 3.95 3.67
CA LEU A 990 -29.47 4.50 4.01
C LEU A 990 -28.50 3.41 4.53
N ASN A 991 -28.95 2.51 5.40
CA ASN A 991 -28.12 1.42 5.92
C ASN A 991 -27.77 0.40 4.81
N GLU A 992 -28.72 0.09 3.92
CA GLU A 992 -28.50 -0.73 2.72
C GLU A 992 -27.42 -0.10 1.81
N VAL A 993 -27.56 1.18 1.48
CA VAL A 993 -26.57 1.95 0.68
C VAL A 993 -25.19 1.96 1.34
N ILE A 994 -25.09 2.22 2.65
CA ILE A 994 -23.80 2.27 3.35
C ILE A 994 -23.16 0.88 3.45
N ASN A 995 -23.95 -0.18 3.62
CA ASN A 995 -23.42 -1.55 3.65
C ASN A 995 -22.94 -2.00 2.27
N GLU A 996 -23.60 -1.58 1.19
CA GLU A 996 -23.11 -1.83 -0.18
C GLU A 996 -21.88 -0.98 -0.51
N ILE A 997 -21.82 0.29 -0.11
CA ILE A 997 -20.56 1.06 -0.23
C ILE A 997 -19.42 0.36 0.52
N ARG A 998 -19.67 -0.23 1.70
CA ARG A 998 -18.67 -0.99 2.47
C ARG A 998 -18.28 -2.32 1.82
N SER A 999 -19.16 -2.98 1.05
CA SER A 999 -18.79 -4.21 0.31
C SER A 999 -17.75 -3.90 -0.78
N GLN A 1000 -17.79 -2.68 -1.32
CA GLN A 1000 -16.88 -2.16 -2.36
C GLN A 1000 -15.54 -1.62 -1.83
N ARG A 1001 -15.18 -1.84 -0.54
CA ARG A 1001 -13.99 -1.26 0.12
C ARG A 1001 -13.29 -2.26 1.04
N CYS A 1002 -11.96 -2.16 1.14
CA CYS A 1002 -11.14 -3.00 2.03
C CYS A 1002 -11.05 -2.48 3.48
N ASN A 1003 -11.52 -1.25 3.74
CA ASN A 1003 -11.54 -0.63 5.07
C ASN A 1003 -12.99 -0.48 5.56
N TYR A 1004 -13.22 -0.59 6.86
CA TYR A 1004 -14.50 -0.21 7.43
C TYR A 1004 -14.65 1.33 7.44
N LEU A 1005 -15.64 1.85 6.71
CA LEU A 1005 -15.88 3.29 6.64
C LEU A 1005 -16.48 3.81 7.95
N ARG A 1006 -15.71 4.66 8.66
CA ARG A 1006 -16.13 5.39 9.87
C ARG A 1006 -17.04 6.56 9.48
N MET A 1007 -18.13 6.75 10.22
CA MET A 1007 -19.01 7.89 9.99
C MET A 1007 -18.44 9.14 10.67
N LYS A 1008 -18.48 10.29 9.99
CA LYS A 1008 -18.12 11.60 10.55
C LYS A 1008 -19.21 12.61 10.23
N LEU A 1009 -19.65 13.38 11.23
CA LEU A 1009 -20.71 14.36 11.09
C LEU A 1009 -20.14 15.74 10.72
N CYS A 1010 -20.65 16.33 9.65
CA CYS A 1010 -20.22 17.61 9.09
C CYS A 1010 -21.35 18.64 9.22
N LYS A 1011 -21.26 19.53 10.22
CA LYS A 1011 -22.23 20.62 10.43
C LYS A 1011 -21.73 21.91 9.74
N LYS A 1012 -22.63 22.75 9.25
CA LYS A 1012 -22.30 24.03 8.61
C LYS A 1012 -21.73 25.01 9.66
N GLY A 1013 -20.67 25.75 9.30
CA GLY A 1013 -19.98 26.67 10.20
C GLY A 1013 -18.88 26.02 11.05
N ASP A 1014 -18.98 24.72 11.33
CA ASP A 1014 -17.95 23.96 12.06
C ASP A 1014 -16.76 23.56 11.17
N GLN A 1015 -15.62 23.26 11.82
CA GLN A 1015 -14.42 22.71 11.18
C GLN A 1015 -14.71 21.42 10.38
N SER A 1016 -15.71 20.61 10.77
CA SER A 1016 -16.12 19.41 10.03
C SER A 1016 -16.91 19.73 8.77
N GLY A 1017 -17.68 20.83 8.73
CA GLY A 1017 -18.26 21.37 7.50
C GLY A 1017 -17.18 21.85 6.53
N MET A 1018 -16.16 22.56 7.03
CA MET A 1018 -15.01 22.98 6.22
C MET A 1018 -14.24 21.78 5.63
N LEU A 1019 -14.11 20.68 6.38
CA LEU A 1019 -13.56 19.42 5.87
C LEU A 1019 -14.40 18.83 4.73
N PHE A 1020 -15.73 18.82 4.84
CA PHE A 1020 -16.60 18.34 3.77
C PHE A 1020 -16.42 19.17 2.49
N PHE A 1021 -16.46 20.50 2.59
CA PHE A 1021 -16.25 21.38 1.43
C PHE A 1021 -14.84 21.31 0.84
N SER A 1022 -13.81 20.89 1.60
CA SER A 1022 -12.47 20.64 1.05
C SER A 1022 -12.43 19.49 0.02
N TYR A 1023 -13.43 18.60 0.02
CA TYR A 1023 -13.59 17.56 -0.99
C TYR A 1023 -14.41 17.98 -2.22
N MET A 1024 -14.87 19.23 -2.30
CA MET A 1024 -15.43 19.77 -3.56
C MET A 1024 -14.29 20.10 -4.54
N VAL A 1025 -13.64 19.05 -5.06
CA VAL A 1025 -12.38 19.16 -5.80
C VAL A 1025 -12.49 19.91 -7.13
N GLU A 1026 -13.71 20.20 -7.61
CA GLU A 1026 -13.94 21.01 -8.80
C GLU A 1026 -14.05 22.51 -8.50
N ASP A 1027 -14.37 22.87 -7.25
CA ASP A 1027 -14.50 24.27 -6.81
C ASP A 1027 -13.16 24.99 -6.77
N LYS A 1028 -13.22 26.32 -6.78
CA LYS A 1028 -12.03 27.14 -6.55
C LYS A 1028 -11.61 27.06 -5.09
N SER A 1029 -10.35 26.68 -4.86
CA SER A 1029 -9.74 26.58 -3.54
C SER A 1029 -8.76 27.73 -3.30
N PRO A 1030 -8.44 28.11 -2.04
CA PRO A 1030 -7.56 29.26 -1.76
C PRO A 1030 -6.19 29.20 -2.44
N ASN A 1031 -5.66 27.99 -2.66
CA ASN A 1031 -4.35 27.73 -3.26
C ASN A 1031 -4.43 26.93 -4.58
N GLY A 1032 -5.58 26.88 -5.25
CA GLY A 1032 -5.77 26.00 -6.41
C GLY A 1032 -7.04 26.26 -7.23
N LEU A 1033 -6.89 26.16 -8.55
CA LEU A 1033 -7.89 26.47 -9.58
C LEU A 1033 -9.18 25.64 -9.46
N SER A 1034 -10.31 26.18 -9.93
CA SER A 1034 -11.49 25.36 -10.25
C SER A 1034 -11.23 24.41 -11.43
N TYR A 1035 -12.10 23.44 -11.69
CA TYR A 1035 -11.90 22.51 -12.82
C TYR A 1035 -11.91 23.24 -14.18
N VAL A 1036 -12.80 24.22 -14.36
CA VAL A 1036 -12.83 25.06 -15.58
C VAL A 1036 -11.53 25.89 -15.71
N GLU A 1037 -11.08 26.52 -14.62
CA GLU A 1037 -9.82 27.27 -14.60
C GLU A 1037 -8.60 26.36 -14.89
N PHE A 1038 -8.61 25.12 -14.39
CA PHE A 1038 -7.54 24.14 -14.63
C PHE A 1038 -7.51 23.66 -16.09
N LEU A 1039 -8.67 23.41 -16.71
CA LEU A 1039 -8.73 23.09 -18.15
C LEU A 1039 -8.20 24.25 -19.01
N VAL A 1040 -8.52 25.50 -18.66
CA VAL A 1040 -7.96 26.69 -19.33
C VAL A 1040 -6.45 26.80 -19.11
N HIS A 1041 -5.95 26.51 -17.90
CA HIS A 1041 -4.51 26.47 -17.62
C HIS A 1041 -3.79 25.41 -18.47
N VAL A 1042 -4.28 24.16 -18.46
CA VAL A 1042 -3.73 23.05 -19.26
C VAL A 1042 -3.75 23.39 -20.74
N HIS A 1043 -4.86 23.93 -21.26
CA HIS A 1043 -4.94 24.36 -22.66
C HIS A 1043 -3.91 25.45 -23.01
N ARG A 1044 -3.78 26.48 -22.17
CA ARG A 1044 -2.77 27.56 -22.36
C ARG A 1044 -1.34 27.00 -22.37
N GLN A 1045 -1.02 26.07 -21.49
CA GLN A 1045 0.30 25.43 -21.44
C GLN A 1045 0.57 24.53 -22.66
N ILE A 1046 -0.47 23.87 -23.20
CA ILE A 1046 -0.36 23.12 -24.47
C ILE A 1046 -0.08 24.07 -25.64
N GLN A 1047 -0.81 25.19 -25.77
CA GLN A 1047 -0.52 26.19 -26.81
C GLN A 1047 0.91 26.74 -26.69
N SER A 1048 1.37 27.00 -25.46
CA SER A 1048 2.72 27.49 -25.19
C SER A 1048 3.86 26.47 -25.42
N LYS A 1049 3.53 25.22 -25.80
CA LYS A 1049 4.48 24.18 -26.24
C LYS A 1049 4.31 23.82 -27.73
N MET A 1050 3.25 24.32 -28.39
CA MET A 1050 3.01 24.20 -29.83
C MET A 1050 3.63 25.36 -30.63
N ASN A 1051 3.73 26.54 -30.02
CA ASN A 1051 4.54 27.68 -30.49
C ASN A 1051 6.02 27.48 -30.13
#